data_AF-A0A0A2WDS2-F1
#
_entry.id   AF-A0A0A2WDS2-F1
#
_cell.length_a   1.000
_cell.length_b   1.000
_cell.length_c   1.000
_cell.angle_alpha   90.00
_cell.angle_beta   90.00
_cell.angle_gamma   90.00
#
_symmetry.space_group_name_H-M   'P 1'
#
loop_
_entity.id
_entity.type
_entity.pdbx_description
1 polymer ?
#
loop_
_entity_poly.entity_id
_entity_poly.type
_entity_poly.pdbx_seq_one_letter_code
_entity_poly.pdbx_strand_id
1 'polypeptide(L)'
;MPDWVQTGFTEYLRRFPKDMPFELVEIPAGKRGKNADIKRILEKEGEMMLAAAGKGNRIVTLDIPGQPWDTPQLATQLERWKQDGRDVSLLIGGPEGLAPACKAAAEQSWSLSALTMPHPLNSFRDYTAESALFVRRALVAFIGILLLTGVLIANLYNLQIVRFNDYQTRSNENRIKLVPIPPSRGIIYDRNGTPLALNRTIYQIEMMPEKVDNVQETLEALRPVVDLTDDDIANFKKERARSHRFTSIAVKTNLTEVQVARFAVNQYRFPGVEVKGYKRRFYPYGSALTHVIGYVSKINDKDVERLDKEGKLANYASTHDIGKLGIERYYEDVLHGQTGYEEVEVNNRGRVIRQLKEVPPQAGHDIYLTLDLKLQTYIETLLEGSRAAVVVTDPRTGGILALVSMPSYNPNLFVDGISSKDYSGLLNDPNTPLINRATQGVYPPASTVKPYMAVSALSAGVITRNTSLFDPGWWQLPGSEKRYRDWKKWGHGRLNVTKSLEESADTFFYQVAYDMGIDRIGEWMSKFGYGHLTGIDLSEERAGNMPTRRYHPGRYRPGLLDSHANPDEQGDDDPDKRRHRSRPASADEHHRKRQAGSLAATDRSAGGRYPLWLLGNCQRRDVWRRKPTKRHRT
;
A
#
# COMPACT_ATOMS: atom_id res chain seq x y z
N MET A 1 64.00 64.33 -8.67
CA MET A 1 63.08 64.06 -9.79
C MET A 1 61.72 63.75 -9.21
N PRO A 2 60.59 64.26 -9.76
CA PRO A 2 59.26 63.91 -9.27
C PRO A 2 58.96 62.41 -9.46
N ASP A 3 58.34 61.76 -8.47
CA ASP A 3 58.09 60.30 -8.45
C ASP A 3 57.34 59.79 -9.69
N TRP A 4 56.43 60.60 -10.25
CA TRP A 4 55.68 60.22 -11.44
C TRP A 4 56.57 60.11 -12.69
N VAL A 5 57.63 60.92 -12.79
CA VAL A 5 58.61 60.85 -13.89
C VAL A 5 59.44 59.57 -13.76
N GLN A 6 59.89 59.25 -12.54
CA GLN A 6 60.66 58.03 -12.28
C GLN A 6 59.82 56.78 -12.54
N THR A 7 58.54 56.81 -12.15
CA THR A 7 57.59 55.72 -12.39
C THR A 7 57.33 55.54 -13.89
N GLY A 8 57.04 56.63 -14.61
CA GLY A 8 56.83 56.60 -16.06
C GLY A 8 58.08 56.13 -16.82
N PHE A 9 59.26 56.61 -16.44
CA PHE A 9 60.53 56.16 -17.00
C PHE A 9 60.75 54.66 -16.77
N THR A 10 60.55 54.18 -15.54
CA THR A 10 60.72 52.75 -15.20
C THR A 10 59.75 51.86 -15.99
N GLU A 11 58.52 52.32 -16.21
CA GLU A 11 57.54 51.58 -17.02
C GLU A 11 57.96 51.51 -18.50
N TYR A 12 58.39 52.63 -19.08
CA TYR A 12 58.83 52.66 -20.48
C TYR A 12 60.14 51.90 -20.69
N LEU A 13 61.07 51.95 -19.74
CA LEU A 13 62.34 51.24 -19.81
C LEU A 13 62.15 49.72 -19.98
N ARG A 14 61.09 49.14 -19.40
CA ARG A 14 60.75 47.71 -19.59
C ARG A 14 60.39 47.35 -21.04
N ARG A 15 59.99 48.34 -21.85
CA ARG A 15 59.61 48.14 -23.26
C ARG A 15 60.80 48.21 -24.21
N PHE A 16 61.95 48.72 -23.74
CA PHE A 16 63.15 48.78 -24.57
C PHE A 16 63.87 47.42 -24.61
N PRO A 17 64.47 47.05 -25.76
CA PRO A 17 65.28 45.86 -25.88
C PRO A 17 66.47 45.86 -24.90
N LYS A 18 66.83 44.68 -24.37
CA LYS A 18 67.91 44.55 -23.37
C LYS A 18 69.29 44.99 -23.89
N ASP A 19 69.48 45.02 -25.20
CA ASP A 19 70.72 45.40 -25.89
C ASP A 19 70.83 46.91 -26.18
N MET A 20 69.85 47.73 -25.75
CA MET A 20 69.90 49.19 -25.80
C MET A 20 69.50 49.77 -24.42
N PRO A 21 70.39 49.73 -23.42
CA PRO A 21 70.09 50.27 -22.11
C PRO A 21 69.93 51.79 -22.18
N PHE A 22 68.93 52.32 -21.48
CA PHE A 22 68.68 53.76 -21.40
C PHE A 22 68.77 54.20 -19.94
N GLU A 23 69.49 55.29 -19.69
CA GLU A 23 69.65 55.89 -18.37
C GLU A 23 69.15 57.33 -18.40
N LEU A 24 68.44 57.75 -17.34
CA LEU A 24 67.97 59.10 -17.16
C LEU A 24 68.70 59.75 -15.98
N VAL A 25 69.56 60.72 -16.28
CA VAL A 25 70.27 61.50 -15.26
C VAL A 25 69.63 62.88 -15.14
N GLU A 26 69.07 63.19 -13.98
CA GLU A 26 68.53 64.51 -13.69
C GLU A 26 69.64 65.46 -13.23
N ILE A 27 69.84 66.56 -13.94
CA ILE A 27 70.71 67.65 -13.49
C ILE A 27 69.90 68.58 -12.57
N PRO A 28 70.31 68.77 -11.30
CA PRO A 28 69.55 69.58 -10.36
C PRO A 28 69.51 71.04 -10.82
N ALA A 29 68.31 71.57 -11.01
CA ALA A 29 68.12 72.97 -11.40
C ALA A 29 68.64 73.93 -10.31
N GLY A 30 69.34 74.99 -10.72
CA GLY A 30 69.76 76.05 -9.79
C GLY A 30 68.56 76.74 -9.14
N LYS A 31 68.68 77.21 -7.88
CA LYS A 31 67.59 77.95 -7.20
C LYS A 31 67.29 79.27 -7.92
N ARG A 32 66.10 79.39 -8.53
CA ARG A 32 65.67 80.56 -9.31
C ARG A 32 64.81 81.48 -8.45
N GLY A 33 65.26 82.72 -8.26
CA GLY A 33 64.56 83.78 -7.52
C GLY A 33 64.54 85.09 -8.31
N LYS A 34 63.81 86.11 -7.82
CA LYS A 34 63.55 87.38 -8.55
C LYS A 34 64.80 88.13 -9.07
N ASN A 35 65.99 87.90 -8.49
CA ASN A 35 67.27 88.50 -8.91
C ASN A 35 68.31 87.43 -9.34
N ALA A 36 67.88 86.25 -9.77
CA ALA A 36 68.78 85.19 -10.18
C ALA A 36 69.48 85.52 -11.51
N ASP A 37 70.81 85.42 -11.53
CA ASP A 37 71.61 85.55 -12.76
C ASP A 37 71.40 84.29 -13.63
N ILE A 38 70.42 84.37 -14.52
CA ILE A 38 70.01 83.27 -15.40
C ILE A 38 71.18 82.79 -16.26
N LYS A 39 72.06 83.70 -16.72
CA LYS A 39 73.19 83.34 -17.58
C LYS A 39 74.20 82.48 -16.84
N ARG A 40 74.54 82.85 -15.61
CA ARG A 40 75.44 82.06 -14.76
C ARG A 40 74.84 80.73 -14.33
N ILE A 41 73.53 80.69 -14.08
CA ILE A 41 72.83 79.43 -13.76
C ILE A 41 72.84 78.50 -14.96
N LEU A 42 72.55 79.02 -16.16
CA LEU A 42 72.56 78.25 -17.40
C LEU A 42 73.96 77.73 -17.74
N GLU A 43 75.01 78.53 -17.57
CA GLU A 43 76.41 78.10 -17.73
C GLU A 43 76.76 76.96 -16.76
N LYS A 44 76.39 77.08 -15.49
CA LYS A 44 76.64 76.04 -14.48
C LYS A 44 75.81 74.77 -14.74
N GLU A 45 74.55 74.89 -15.15
CA GLU A 45 73.71 73.76 -15.58
C GLU A 45 74.36 73.06 -16.79
N GLY A 46 74.88 73.82 -17.75
CA GLY A 46 75.60 73.30 -18.91
C GLY A 46 76.91 72.58 -18.57
N GLU A 47 77.71 73.12 -17.66
CA GLU A 47 78.92 72.46 -17.14
C GLU A 47 78.58 71.12 -16.47
N MET A 48 77.51 71.07 -15.67
CA MET A 48 77.05 69.84 -15.04
C MET A 48 76.51 68.82 -16.06
N MET A 49 75.77 69.28 -17.09
CA MET A 49 75.30 68.41 -18.17
C MET A 49 76.45 67.79 -18.97
N LEU A 50 77.47 68.58 -19.31
CA LEU A 50 78.64 68.08 -20.04
C LEU A 50 79.52 67.19 -19.17
N ALA A 51 79.61 67.44 -17.86
CA ALA A 51 80.31 66.57 -16.92
C ALA A 51 79.59 65.22 -16.72
N ALA A 52 78.26 65.19 -16.81
CA ALA A 52 77.46 63.98 -16.73
C ALA A 52 77.43 63.19 -18.06
N ALA A 53 77.67 63.84 -19.20
CA ALA A 53 77.85 63.14 -20.47
C ALA A 53 79.16 62.32 -20.41
N GLY A 54 79.07 61.02 -20.74
CA GLY A 54 80.22 60.12 -20.71
C GLY A 54 81.35 60.61 -21.62
N LYS A 55 82.61 60.48 -21.18
CA LYS A 55 83.77 60.90 -21.99
C LYS A 55 83.84 60.04 -23.26
N GLY A 56 83.68 60.68 -24.43
CA GLY A 56 83.68 60.01 -25.73
C GLY A 56 82.29 59.68 -26.27
N ASN A 57 81.23 59.96 -25.51
CA ASN A 57 79.86 59.78 -25.96
C ASN A 57 79.54 60.76 -27.09
N ARG A 58 78.69 60.31 -28.02
CA ARG A 58 78.11 61.16 -29.05
C ARG A 58 77.07 62.08 -28.42
N ILE A 59 77.36 63.37 -28.33
CA ILE A 59 76.45 64.35 -27.73
C ILE A 59 75.44 64.82 -28.77
N VAL A 60 74.16 64.65 -28.45
CA VAL A 60 73.03 65.10 -29.27
C VAL A 60 72.16 66.00 -28.41
N THR A 61 71.86 67.21 -28.89
CA THR A 61 71.04 68.16 -28.14
C THR A 61 69.61 68.13 -28.62
N LEU A 62 68.66 68.13 -27.70
CA LEU A 62 67.24 68.27 -28.03
C LEU A 62 66.87 69.74 -27.88
N ASP A 63 66.72 70.43 -29.01
CA ASP A 63 66.47 71.86 -29.06
C ASP A 63 65.46 72.19 -30.16
N ILE A 64 64.64 73.23 -29.95
CA ILE A 64 63.54 73.60 -30.84
C ILE A 64 64.01 73.84 -32.30
N PRO A 65 65.11 74.57 -32.58
CA PRO A 65 65.62 74.77 -33.94
C PRO A 65 66.42 73.58 -34.49
N GLY A 66 66.51 72.46 -33.77
CA GLY A 66 67.20 71.26 -34.25
C GLY A 66 66.55 70.63 -35.48
N GLN A 67 67.25 69.71 -36.14
CA GLN A 67 66.72 68.97 -37.28
C GLN A 67 65.54 68.09 -36.84
N PRO A 68 64.36 68.16 -37.48
CA PRO A 68 63.27 67.24 -37.21
C PRO A 68 63.58 65.86 -37.81
N TRP A 69 63.25 64.80 -37.07
CA TRP A 69 63.40 63.42 -37.52
C TRP A 69 62.03 62.74 -37.54
N ASP A 70 61.76 61.93 -38.57
CA ASP A 70 60.64 60.99 -38.56
C ASP A 70 61.07 59.62 -37.98
N THR A 71 60.09 58.78 -37.63
CA THR A 71 60.36 57.49 -36.98
C THR A 71 61.24 56.56 -37.83
N PRO A 72 61.03 56.38 -39.15
CA PRO A 72 61.90 55.56 -39.99
C PRO A 72 63.34 56.09 -40.12
N GLN A 73 63.51 57.42 -40.27
CA GLN A 73 64.82 58.05 -40.35
C GLN A 73 65.59 57.90 -39.04
N LEU A 74 64.93 58.13 -37.89
CA LEU A 74 65.55 57.95 -36.59
C LEU A 74 65.94 56.49 -36.36
N ALA A 75 65.06 55.53 -36.70
CA ALA A 75 65.37 54.11 -36.57
C ALA A 75 66.59 53.70 -37.41
N THR A 76 66.67 54.18 -38.66
CA THR A 76 67.81 53.93 -39.55
C THR A 76 69.10 54.55 -39.00
N GLN A 77 69.01 55.74 -38.43
CA GLN A 77 70.16 56.43 -37.83
C GLN A 77 70.65 55.72 -36.56
N LEU A 78 69.74 55.26 -35.69
CA LEU A 78 70.08 54.49 -34.50
C LEU A 78 70.73 53.15 -34.84
N GLU A 79 70.29 52.46 -35.90
CA GLU A 79 70.96 51.24 -36.39
C GLU A 79 72.39 51.52 -36.88
N ARG A 80 72.61 52.63 -37.59
CA ARG A 80 73.97 53.05 -37.97
C ARG A 80 74.84 53.34 -36.76
N TRP A 81 74.30 53.99 -35.74
CA TRP A 81 75.06 54.29 -34.51
C TRP A 81 75.32 53.05 -33.66
N LYS A 82 74.41 52.07 -33.68
CA LYS A 82 74.64 50.75 -33.06
C LYS A 82 75.89 50.06 -33.63
N GLN A 83 76.20 50.27 -34.91
CA GLN A 83 77.44 49.76 -35.54
C GLN A 83 78.70 50.59 -35.19
N ASP A 84 78.56 51.88 -34.87
CA ASP A 84 79.67 52.78 -34.46
C ASP A 84 80.12 52.51 -33.01
N GLY A 85 79.27 51.90 -32.18
CA GLY A 85 79.62 51.42 -30.83
C GLY A 85 79.86 52.50 -29.77
N ARG A 86 79.69 53.79 -30.11
CA ARG A 86 79.75 54.90 -29.16
C ARG A 86 78.38 55.12 -28.50
N ASP A 87 78.37 55.29 -27.19
CA ASP A 87 77.17 55.65 -26.45
C ASP A 87 76.68 57.05 -26.84
N VAL A 88 75.36 57.26 -26.81
CA VAL A 88 74.72 58.53 -27.21
C VAL A 88 74.17 59.25 -25.99
N SER A 89 74.58 60.49 -25.77
CA SER A 89 74.08 61.34 -24.70
C SER A 89 73.13 62.40 -25.25
N LEU A 90 71.84 62.25 -24.94
CA LEU A 90 70.78 63.19 -25.32
C LEU A 90 70.63 64.27 -24.24
N LEU A 91 71.01 65.51 -24.56
CA LEU A 91 70.95 66.63 -23.63
C LEU A 91 69.66 67.43 -23.85
N ILE A 92 68.89 67.61 -22.78
CA ILE A 92 67.63 68.38 -22.78
C ILE A 92 67.77 69.55 -21.81
N GLY A 93 67.54 70.76 -22.31
CA GLY A 93 67.62 71.98 -21.52
C GLY A 93 66.44 72.16 -20.58
N GLY A 94 66.63 73.00 -19.56
CA GLY A 94 65.53 73.45 -18.70
C GLY A 94 64.66 74.53 -19.36
N PRO A 95 63.79 75.20 -18.58
CA PRO A 95 62.90 76.28 -19.04
C PRO A 95 63.58 77.44 -19.78
N GLU A 96 64.83 77.74 -19.45
CA GLU A 96 65.62 78.82 -20.06
C GLU A 96 66.39 78.35 -21.31
N GLY A 97 66.16 77.11 -21.74
CA GLY A 97 66.84 76.45 -22.84
C GLY A 97 68.10 75.70 -22.42
N LEU A 98 68.91 75.34 -23.41
CA LEU A 98 70.17 74.63 -23.23
C LEU A 98 71.35 75.60 -23.30
N ALA A 99 72.36 75.41 -22.44
CA ALA A 99 73.55 76.26 -22.40
C ALA A 99 74.29 76.30 -23.76
N PRO A 100 74.82 77.46 -24.19
CA PRO A 100 75.56 77.57 -25.44
C PRO A 100 76.75 76.59 -25.55
N ALA A 101 77.42 76.29 -24.43
CA ALA A 101 78.52 75.33 -24.38
C ALA A 101 78.06 73.90 -24.75
N CYS A 102 76.89 73.46 -24.28
CA CYS A 102 76.33 72.16 -24.64
C CYS A 102 75.97 72.07 -26.12
N LYS A 103 75.43 73.16 -26.69
CA LYS A 103 75.12 73.24 -28.13
C LYS A 103 76.39 73.17 -28.98
N ALA A 104 77.45 73.86 -28.55
CA ALA A 104 78.75 73.83 -29.24
C ALA A 104 79.46 72.46 -29.16
N ALA A 105 79.25 71.71 -28.07
CA ALA A 105 79.78 70.37 -27.90
C ALA A 105 78.97 69.27 -28.62
N ALA A 106 77.77 69.59 -29.13
CA ALA A 106 76.89 68.63 -29.76
C ALA A 106 77.34 68.30 -31.18
N GLU A 107 77.38 67.01 -31.53
CA GLU A 107 77.57 66.58 -32.92
C GLU A 107 76.31 66.83 -33.75
N GLN A 108 75.13 66.72 -33.12
CA GLN A 108 73.84 66.95 -33.76
C GLN A 108 72.87 67.67 -32.82
N SER A 109 71.93 68.43 -33.39
CA SER A 109 70.81 69.03 -32.67
C SER A 109 69.50 68.56 -33.31
N TRP A 110 68.59 68.02 -32.50
CA TRP A 110 67.34 67.42 -32.94
C TRP A 110 66.15 68.19 -32.37
N SER A 111 65.15 68.43 -33.22
CA SER A 111 63.86 68.96 -32.79
C SER A 111 62.89 67.82 -32.56
N LEU A 112 62.37 67.71 -31.34
CA LEU A 112 61.36 66.73 -30.99
C LEU A 112 59.99 67.04 -31.63
N SER A 113 59.81 68.19 -32.30
CA SER A 113 58.51 68.64 -32.82
C SER A 113 57.86 67.70 -33.84
N ALA A 114 58.64 66.87 -34.55
CA ALA A 114 58.12 65.82 -35.44
C ALA A 114 57.96 64.44 -34.76
N LEU A 115 58.54 64.23 -33.57
CA LEU A 115 58.46 63.00 -32.76
C LEU A 115 57.49 63.12 -31.57
N THR A 116 57.06 64.33 -31.25
CA THR A 116 55.92 64.60 -30.36
C THR A 116 54.67 64.73 -31.21
N MET A 117 53.97 63.61 -31.43
CA MET A 117 52.55 63.74 -31.76
C MET A 117 51.89 64.53 -30.60
N PRO A 118 51.19 65.65 -30.87
CA PRO A 118 50.18 66.07 -29.93
C PRO A 118 49.19 64.90 -29.86
N HIS A 119 48.90 64.41 -28.66
CA HIS A 119 47.63 63.75 -28.44
C HIS A 119 46.54 64.83 -28.57
N PRO A 120 45.81 64.84 -29.69
CA PRO A 120 44.38 64.67 -29.61
C PRO A 120 44.11 63.22 -29.97
N LEU A 121 43.43 62.53 -29.07
CA LEU A 121 42.58 61.40 -29.38
C LEU A 121 41.61 61.81 -30.50
N ASN A 122 42.05 61.65 -31.73
CA ASN A 122 41.25 61.49 -32.94
C ASN A 122 42.20 60.84 -33.93
N SER A 123 42.35 59.52 -33.79
CA SER A 123 42.57 58.71 -34.98
C SER A 123 41.55 59.13 -36.03
N PHE A 124 41.88 58.98 -37.29
CA PHE A 124 40.89 58.71 -38.32
C PHE A 124 40.05 57.49 -37.91
N ARG A 125 39.11 57.69 -36.98
CA ARG A 125 37.91 56.89 -36.87
C ARG A 125 37.18 57.24 -38.13
N ASP A 126 37.19 56.33 -39.07
CA ASP A 126 36.23 56.37 -40.14
C ASP A 126 34.86 56.25 -39.47
N TYR A 127 34.25 57.39 -39.13
CA TYR A 127 32.94 57.43 -38.49
C TYR A 127 31.93 56.68 -39.34
N THR A 128 32.12 56.61 -40.67
CA THR A 128 31.27 55.81 -41.55
C THR A 128 31.55 54.31 -41.42
N ALA A 129 32.81 53.86 -41.33
CA ALA A 129 33.11 52.44 -41.13
C ALA A 129 32.87 51.95 -39.70
N GLU A 130 33.16 52.72 -38.64
CA GLU A 130 32.84 52.37 -37.25
C GLU A 130 31.34 52.46 -36.96
N SER A 131 30.63 53.48 -37.48
CA SER A 131 29.16 53.50 -37.38
C SER A 131 28.54 52.41 -38.24
N ALA A 132 29.06 52.08 -39.42
CA ALA A 132 28.58 50.93 -40.20
C ALA A 132 28.88 49.60 -39.50
N LEU A 133 30.02 49.45 -38.82
CA LEU A 133 30.35 48.25 -38.06
C LEU A 133 29.48 48.15 -36.79
N PHE A 134 29.24 49.26 -36.10
CA PHE A 134 28.36 49.34 -34.93
C PHE A 134 26.89 49.10 -35.33
N VAL A 135 26.39 49.76 -36.38
CA VAL A 135 25.05 49.55 -36.94
C VAL A 135 24.91 48.13 -37.43
N ARG A 136 25.88 47.55 -38.13
CA ARG A 136 25.83 46.15 -38.57
C ARG A 136 25.84 45.18 -37.38
N ARG A 137 26.64 45.42 -36.34
CA ARG A 137 26.62 44.62 -35.10
C ARG A 137 25.30 44.78 -34.34
N ALA A 138 24.77 45.99 -34.24
CA ALA A 138 23.49 46.28 -33.60
C ALA A 138 22.32 45.67 -34.38
N LEU A 139 22.37 45.68 -35.71
CA LEU A 139 21.35 45.11 -36.60
C LEU A 139 21.42 43.57 -36.57
N VAL A 140 22.62 42.99 -36.55
CA VAL A 140 22.79 41.54 -36.32
C VAL A 140 22.29 41.12 -34.92
N ALA A 141 22.62 41.89 -33.88
CA ALA A 141 22.12 41.64 -32.53
C ALA A 141 20.59 41.81 -32.45
N PHE A 142 20.03 42.82 -33.10
CA PHE A 142 18.60 43.07 -33.17
C PHE A 142 17.86 41.97 -33.93
N ILE A 143 18.38 41.51 -35.07
CA ILE A 143 17.86 40.34 -35.79
C ILE A 143 17.96 39.10 -34.91
N GLY A 144 19.07 38.90 -34.20
CA GLY A 144 19.24 37.79 -33.26
C GLY A 144 18.19 37.79 -32.14
N ILE A 145 17.91 38.97 -31.56
CA ILE A 145 16.86 39.16 -30.56
C ILE A 145 15.48 38.89 -31.16
N LEU A 146 15.20 39.39 -32.37
CA LEU A 146 13.93 39.14 -33.08
C LEU A 146 13.72 37.65 -33.35
N LEU A 147 14.77 36.93 -33.76
CA LEU A 147 14.74 35.50 -34.00
C LEU A 147 14.45 34.72 -32.71
N LEU A 148 15.17 35.03 -31.62
CA LEU A 148 14.94 34.43 -30.31
C LEU A 148 13.54 34.73 -29.77
N THR A 149 13.06 35.96 -29.98
CA THR A 149 11.70 36.36 -29.61
C THR A 149 10.67 35.60 -30.44
N GLY A 150 10.92 35.41 -31.74
CA GLY A 150 10.10 34.58 -32.61
C GLY A 150 10.04 33.12 -32.14
N VAL A 151 11.16 32.54 -31.69
CA VAL A 151 11.20 31.20 -31.10
C VAL A 151 10.37 31.13 -29.82
N LEU A 152 10.43 32.15 -28.95
CA LEU A 152 9.60 32.22 -27.74
C LEU A 152 8.11 32.34 -28.08
N ILE A 153 7.74 33.16 -29.05
CA ILE A 153 6.35 33.31 -29.51
C ILE A 153 5.84 31.99 -30.12
N ALA A 154 6.65 31.33 -30.95
CA ALA A 154 6.31 30.03 -31.53
C ALA A 154 6.12 28.96 -30.43
N ASN A 155 6.98 28.96 -29.41
CA ASN A 155 6.83 28.07 -28.26
C ASN A 155 5.57 28.39 -27.44
N LEU A 156 5.26 29.68 -27.24
CA LEU A 156 4.03 30.12 -26.58
C LEU A 156 2.78 29.68 -27.36
N TYR A 157 2.80 29.83 -28.69
CA TYR A 157 1.72 29.38 -29.56
C TYR A 157 1.55 27.84 -29.48
N ASN A 158 2.65 27.09 -29.47
CA ASN A 158 2.62 25.64 -29.30
C ASN A 158 2.00 25.24 -27.95
N LEU A 159 2.39 25.90 -26.86
CA LEU A 159 1.85 25.65 -25.52
C LEU A 159 0.38 26.05 -25.38
N GLN A 160 0.00 27.24 -25.86
CA GLN A 160 -1.33 27.81 -25.64
C GLN A 160 -2.40 27.40 -26.65
N ILE A 161 -2.03 27.05 -27.89
CA ILE A 161 -3.00 26.75 -28.96
C ILE A 161 -2.90 25.28 -29.37
N VAL A 162 -1.71 24.80 -29.74
CA VAL A 162 -1.55 23.42 -30.24
C VAL A 162 -1.78 22.39 -29.13
N ARG A 163 -1.21 22.61 -27.94
CA ARG A 163 -1.31 21.71 -26.79
C ARG A 163 -2.29 22.19 -25.71
N PHE A 164 -3.17 23.13 -26.04
CA PHE A 164 -4.15 23.68 -25.10
C PHE A 164 -4.94 22.58 -24.37
N ASN A 165 -5.53 21.66 -25.14
CA ASN A 165 -6.36 20.58 -24.60
C ASN A 165 -5.54 19.60 -23.74
N ASP A 166 -4.28 19.34 -24.07
CA ASP A 166 -3.42 18.45 -23.29
C ASP A 166 -3.06 19.06 -21.93
N TYR A 167 -2.68 20.35 -21.90
CA TYR A 167 -2.33 21.02 -20.65
C TYR A 167 -3.55 21.36 -19.80
N GLN A 168 -4.69 21.67 -20.43
CA GLN A 168 -5.96 21.86 -19.73
C GLN A 168 -6.45 20.53 -19.12
N THR A 169 -6.39 19.42 -19.86
CA THR A 169 -6.74 18.09 -19.33
C THR A 169 -5.82 17.71 -18.18
N ARG A 170 -4.49 17.87 -18.30
CA ARG A 170 -3.55 17.62 -17.19
C ARG A 170 -3.78 18.55 -15.98
N SER A 171 -4.13 19.81 -16.22
CA SER A 171 -4.49 20.75 -15.13
C SER A 171 -5.81 20.35 -14.47
N ASN A 172 -6.77 19.85 -15.24
CA ASN A 172 -8.04 19.36 -14.74
C ASN A 172 -7.85 18.05 -13.97
N GLU A 173 -7.05 17.09 -14.45
CA GLU A 173 -6.70 15.87 -13.73
C GLU A 173 -5.97 16.15 -12.42
N ASN A 174 -5.13 17.18 -12.37
CA ASN A 174 -4.48 17.60 -11.13
C ASN A 174 -5.43 18.30 -10.14
N ARG A 175 -6.52 18.90 -10.64
CA ARG A 175 -7.49 19.70 -9.86
C ARG A 175 -8.76 18.92 -9.53
N ILE A 176 -9.14 17.91 -10.31
CA ILE A 176 -10.36 17.12 -10.16
C ILE A 176 -9.96 15.75 -9.63
N LYS A 177 -10.41 15.42 -8.42
CA LYS A 177 -10.25 14.10 -7.82
C LYS A 177 -11.57 13.36 -7.81
N LEU A 178 -11.51 12.07 -8.10
CA LEU A 178 -12.60 11.14 -7.87
C LEU A 178 -12.53 10.66 -6.42
N VAL A 179 -13.58 10.90 -5.65
CA VAL A 179 -13.71 10.41 -4.27
C VAL A 179 -14.81 9.36 -4.23
N PRO A 180 -14.51 8.11 -3.84
CA PRO A 180 -15.51 7.04 -3.77
C PRO A 180 -16.49 7.27 -2.61
N ILE A 181 -17.77 6.99 -2.84
CA ILE A 181 -18.86 7.10 -1.84
C ILE A 181 -19.34 5.68 -1.49
N PRO A 182 -19.23 5.25 -0.22
CA PRO A 182 -19.59 3.90 0.17
C PRO A 182 -21.12 3.68 0.13
N PRO A 183 -21.59 2.50 -0.33
CA PRO A 183 -23.00 2.17 -0.33
C PRO A 183 -23.52 1.89 1.08
N SER A 184 -24.83 2.12 1.27
CA SER A 184 -25.51 1.65 2.47
C SER A 184 -25.70 0.14 2.38
N ARG A 185 -25.17 -0.61 3.35
CA ARG A 185 -25.31 -2.07 3.42
C ARG A 185 -26.79 -2.48 3.57
N GLY A 186 -27.23 -3.54 2.91
CA GLY A 186 -28.59 -4.07 2.99
C GLY A 186 -28.97 -4.56 4.39
N ILE A 187 -30.24 -4.48 4.75
CA ILE A 187 -30.78 -4.91 6.05
C ILE A 187 -31.11 -6.40 5.98
N ILE A 188 -30.79 -7.14 7.04
CA ILE A 188 -31.16 -8.54 7.16
C ILE A 188 -32.41 -8.63 8.03
N TYR A 189 -33.45 -9.27 7.50
CA TYR A 189 -34.74 -9.48 8.13
C TYR A 189 -35.00 -10.95 8.40
N ASP A 190 -35.75 -11.20 9.45
CA ASP A 190 -36.35 -12.48 9.76
C ASP A 190 -37.54 -12.81 8.84
N ARG A 191 -38.08 -14.03 8.93
CA ARG A 191 -39.26 -14.43 8.14
C ARG A 191 -40.49 -13.56 8.38
N ASN A 192 -40.57 -12.96 9.58
CA ASN A 192 -41.67 -12.07 9.99
C ASN A 192 -41.42 -10.59 9.65
N GLY A 193 -40.30 -10.26 8.99
CA GLY A 193 -39.93 -8.89 8.65
C GLY A 193 -39.30 -8.10 9.80
N THR A 194 -38.87 -8.77 10.88
CA THR A 194 -38.13 -8.15 11.99
C THR A 194 -36.66 -7.97 11.59
N PRO A 195 -36.08 -6.76 11.70
CA PRO A 195 -34.68 -6.51 11.30
C PRO A 195 -33.70 -7.13 12.31
N LEU A 196 -32.87 -8.05 11.85
CA LEU A 196 -31.87 -8.80 12.62
C LEU A 196 -30.49 -8.15 12.59
N ALA A 197 -30.14 -7.50 11.48
CA ALA A 197 -28.92 -6.72 11.33
C ALA A 197 -29.24 -5.44 10.57
N LEU A 198 -28.97 -4.29 11.19
CA LEU A 198 -29.31 -2.96 10.68
C LEU A 198 -28.14 -2.00 10.80
N ASN A 199 -28.24 -0.84 10.16
CA ASN A 199 -27.20 0.17 10.22
C ASN A 199 -27.63 1.27 11.19
N ARG A 200 -26.86 1.49 12.25
CA ARG A 200 -27.09 2.55 13.24
C ARG A 200 -26.05 3.65 13.06
N THR A 201 -26.47 4.90 13.22
CA THR A 201 -25.53 6.02 13.30
C THR A 201 -24.80 5.95 14.64
N ILE A 202 -23.50 5.74 14.57
CA ILE A 202 -22.58 5.78 15.70
C ILE A 202 -21.80 7.09 15.61
N TYR A 203 -21.77 7.83 16.70
CA TYR A 203 -20.97 9.04 16.80
C TYR A 203 -19.59 8.71 17.35
N GLN A 204 -18.56 9.29 16.73
CA GLN A 204 -17.20 9.27 17.23
C GLN A 204 -16.62 10.68 17.21
N ILE A 205 -15.69 10.96 18.11
CA ILE A 205 -14.83 12.14 18.00
C ILE A 205 -13.56 11.75 17.28
N GLU A 206 -13.14 12.59 16.35
CA GLU A 206 -11.93 12.41 15.57
C GLU A 206 -11.16 13.73 15.48
N MET A 207 -9.84 13.64 15.35
CA MET A 207 -8.99 14.81 15.20
C MET A 207 -7.93 14.59 14.13
N MET A 208 -7.54 15.65 13.45
CA MET A 208 -6.33 15.66 12.62
C MET A 208 -5.19 16.21 13.49
N PRO A 209 -4.20 15.41 13.91
CA PRO A 209 -3.18 15.85 14.86
C PRO A 209 -2.41 17.10 14.42
N GLU A 210 -2.28 17.35 13.11
CA GLU A 210 -1.63 18.53 12.55
C GLU A 210 -2.47 19.81 12.64
N LYS A 211 -3.78 19.70 12.91
CA LYS A 211 -4.70 20.84 13.13
C LYS A 211 -4.94 21.13 14.61
N VAL A 212 -4.34 20.36 15.52
CA VAL A 212 -4.49 20.50 16.97
C VAL A 212 -3.18 21.00 17.55
N ASP A 213 -3.20 22.14 18.24
CA ASP A 213 -1.99 22.78 18.76
C ASP A 213 -1.24 21.89 19.75
N ASN A 214 -1.94 21.38 20.76
CA ASN A 214 -1.40 20.46 21.76
C ASN A 214 -2.27 19.21 21.90
N VAL A 215 -1.86 18.14 21.21
CA VAL A 215 -2.59 16.87 21.19
C VAL A 215 -2.71 16.25 22.59
N GLN A 216 -1.64 16.28 23.39
CA GLN A 216 -1.66 15.61 24.71
C GLN A 216 -2.58 16.34 25.68
N GLU A 217 -2.52 17.67 25.71
CA GLU A 217 -3.42 18.49 26.53
C GLU A 217 -4.88 18.33 26.10
N THR A 218 -5.14 18.27 24.79
CA THR A 218 -6.47 18.00 24.24
C THR A 218 -7.02 16.65 24.70
N LEU A 219 -6.21 15.58 24.65
CA LEU A 219 -6.62 14.25 25.12
C LEU A 219 -6.96 14.23 26.62
N GLU A 220 -6.15 14.90 27.45
CA GLU A 220 -6.41 15.01 28.89
C GLU A 220 -7.68 15.83 29.17
N ALA A 221 -7.89 16.94 28.46
CA ALA A 221 -9.08 17.78 28.60
C ALA A 221 -10.36 17.09 28.08
N LEU A 222 -10.26 16.12 27.18
CA LEU A 222 -11.39 15.32 26.69
C LEU A 222 -11.85 14.24 27.70
N ARG A 223 -10.99 13.81 28.64
CA ARG A 223 -11.36 12.83 29.67
C ARG A 223 -12.67 13.16 30.40
N PRO A 224 -12.86 14.35 31.00
CA PRO A 224 -14.11 14.67 31.70
C PRO A 224 -15.30 14.95 30.77
N VAL A 225 -15.05 15.22 29.47
CA VAL A 225 -16.11 15.62 28.52
C VAL A 225 -16.79 14.40 27.90
N VAL A 226 -15.99 13.44 27.43
CA VAL A 226 -16.47 12.25 26.71
C VAL A 226 -16.15 10.93 27.42
N ASP A 227 -15.71 10.99 28.68
CA ASP A 227 -15.25 9.84 29.48
C ASP A 227 -14.15 9.05 28.74
N LEU A 228 -13.13 9.77 28.26
CA LEU A 228 -12.00 9.17 27.53
C LEU A 228 -11.17 8.28 28.46
N THR A 229 -10.96 7.03 28.08
CA THR A 229 -10.20 6.04 28.87
C THR A 229 -8.74 5.96 28.42
N ASP A 230 -7.88 5.36 29.23
CA ASP A 230 -6.48 5.12 28.86
C ASP A 230 -6.36 4.18 27.65
N ASP A 231 -7.29 3.22 27.51
CA ASP A 231 -7.38 2.33 26.35
C ASP A 231 -7.72 3.10 25.07
N ASP A 232 -8.61 4.09 25.15
CA ASP A 232 -8.95 4.96 24.01
C ASP A 232 -7.71 5.75 23.54
N ILE A 233 -6.95 6.31 24.49
CA ILE A 233 -5.72 7.06 24.21
C ILE A 233 -4.64 6.14 23.61
N ALA A 234 -4.49 4.92 24.13
CA ALA A 234 -3.55 3.94 23.60
C ALA A 234 -3.90 3.54 22.14
N ASN A 235 -5.19 3.33 21.86
CA ASN A 235 -5.70 3.06 20.51
C ASN A 235 -5.47 4.24 19.58
N PHE A 236 -5.78 5.47 20.00
CA PHE A 236 -5.50 6.68 19.23
C PHE A 236 -4.01 6.81 18.87
N LYS A 237 -3.10 6.61 19.84
CA LYS A 237 -1.64 6.67 19.59
C LYS A 237 -1.19 5.60 18.59
N LYS A 238 -1.75 4.39 18.69
CA LYS A 238 -1.47 3.28 17.77
C LYS A 238 -1.95 3.58 16.35
N GLU A 239 -3.18 4.08 16.21
CA GLU A 239 -3.74 4.47 14.91
C GLU A 239 -2.98 5.66 14.31
N ARG A 240 -2.57 6.63 15.13
CA ARG A 240 -1.73 7.76 14.69
C ARG A 240 -0.39 7.31 14.11
N ALA A 241 0.25 6.31 14.72
CA ALA A 241 1.53 5.80 14.22
C ALA A 241 1.39 5.03 12.90
N ARG A 242 0.21 4.47 12.62
CA ARG A 242 -0.08 3.71 11.39
C ARG A 242 -0.65 4.56 10.26
N SER A 243 -1.22 5.71 10.60
CA SER A 243 -1.88 6.60 9.66
C SER A 243 -0.88 7.51 8.94
N HIS A 244 -1.21 7.92 7.71
CA HIS A 244 -0.44 8.93 6.99
C HIS A 244 -0.65 10.33 7.58
N ARG A 245 0.25 11.27 7.27
CA ARG A 245 0.11 12.69 7.68
C ARG A 245 -1.20 13.26 7.13
N PHE A 246 -1.84 14.14 7.91
CA PHE A 246 -3.14 14.76 7.59
C PHE A 246 -4.31 13.76 7.48
N THR A 247 -4.27 12.67 8.24
CA THR A 247 -5.40 11.75 8.38
C THR A 247 -6.24 12.14 9.60
N SER A 248 -7.57 12.16 9.46
CA SER A 248 -8.47 12.28 10.62
C SER A 248 -8.47 10.97 11.38
N ILE A 249 -8.06 10.99 12.65
CA ILE A 249 -7.90 9.79 13.48
C ILE A 249 -8.97 9.80 14.57
N ALA A 250 -9.70 8.69 14.69
CA ALA A 250 -10.69 8.49 15.73
C ALA A 250 -10.03 8.53 17.11
N VAL A 251 -10.55 9.38 17.99
CA VAL A 251 -10.10 9.56 19.38
C VAL A 251 -10.90 8.68 20.31
N LYS A 252 -12.23 8.70 20.16
CA LYS A 252 -13.17 7.86 20.89
C LYS A 252 -14.33 7.49 19.98
N THR A 253 -14.60 6.19 19.89
CA THR A 253 -15.70 5.60 19.13
C THR A 253 -16.89 5.31 20.06
N ASN A 254 -18.07 5.03 19.48
CA ASN A 254 -19.25 4.61 20.24
C ASN A 254 -19.71 5.60 21.32
N LEU A 255 -19.71 6.90 21.01
CA LEU A 255 -20.21 7.93 21.92
C LEU A 255 -21.71 7.75 22.17
N THR A 256 -22.07 7.79 23.44
CA THR A 256 -23.46 7.92 23.86
C THR A 256 -24.01 9.31 23.50
N GLU A 257 -25.34 9.43 23.35
CA GLU A 257 -25.97 10.73 23.09
C GLU A 257 -25.61 11.78 24.15
N VAL A 258 -25.45 11.37 25.40
CA VAL A 258 -25.00 12.24 26.51
C VAL A 258 -23.56 12.72 26.30
N GLN A 259 -22.65 11.85 25.85
CA GLN A 259 -21.26 12.23 25.54
C GLN A 259 -21.19 13.14 24.31
N VAL A 260 -22.00 12.86 23.27
CA VAL A 260 -22.12 13.73 22.09
C VAL A 260 -22.61 15.12 22.51
N ALA A 261 -23.65 15.20 23.34
CA ALA A 261 -24.17 16.47 23.83
C ALA A 261 -23.14 17.23 24.69
N ARG A 262 -22.45 16.55 25.62
CA ARG A 262 -21.36 17.12 26.43
C ARG A 262 -20.22 17.66 25.56
N PHE A 263 -19.85 16.93 24.51
CA PHE A 263 -18.83 17.39 23.57
C PHE A 263 -19.32 18.57 22.75
N ALA A 264 -20.54 18.53 22.23
CA ALA A 264 -21.11 19.59 21.39
C ALA A 264 -21.10 20.95 22.10
N VAL A 265 -21.46 21.01 23.39
CA VAL A 265 -21.41 22.27 24.15
C VAL A 265 -19.99 22.74 24.46
N ASN A 266 -19.00 21.82 24.47
CA ASN A 266 -17.59 22.15 24.68
C ASN A 266 -16.78 22.24 23.37
N GLN A 267 -17.41 22.10 22.20
CA GLN A 267 -16.71 21.98 20.92
C GLN A 267 -15.81 23.19 20.62
N TYR A 268 -16.22 24.38 21.06
CA TYR A 268 -15.43 25.61 20.93
C TYR A 268 -14.07 25.56 21.63
N ARG A 269 -13.90 24.69 22.65
CA ARG A 269 -12.65 24.51 23.41
C ARG A 269 -11.67 23.56 22.72
N PHE A 270 -12.12 22.81 21.72
CA PHE A 270 -11.35 21.75 21.08
C PHE A 270 -11.21 22.01 19.57
N PRO A 271 -10.53 23.10 19.15
CA PRO A 271 -10.30 23.37 17.74
C PRO A 271 -9.52 22.21 17.10
N GLY A 272 -10.02 21.71 15.97
CA GLY A 272 -9.43 20.57 15.27
C GLY A 272 -9.94 19.20 15.70
N VAL A 273 -10.83 19.13 16.71
CA VAL A 273 -11.59 17.92 17.07
C VAL A 273 -13.02 18.05 16.55
N GLU A 274 -13.45 17.06 15.78
CA GLU A 274 -14.78 17.01 15.16
C GLU A 274 -15.57 15.82 15.70
N VAL A 275 -16.88 16.00 15.90
CA VAL A 275 -17.79 14.87 16.11
C VAL A 275 -18.40 14.48 14.77
N LYS A 276 -18.27 13.22 14.38
CA LYS A 276 -18.85 12.68 13.14
C LYS A 276 -19.71 11.46 13.41
N GLY A 277 -20.83 11.41 12.70
CA GLY A 277 -21.73 10.27 12.69
C GLY A 277 -21.40 9.36 11.52
N TYR A 278 -21.10 8.09 11.80
CA TYR A 278 -20.88 7.05 10.80
C TYR A 278 -21.98 6.01 10.89
N LYS A 279 -22.48 5.54 9.74
CA LYS A 279 -23.38 4.38 9.72
C LYS A 279 -22.54 3.13 9.95
N ARG A 280 -22.75 2.47 11.09
CA ARG A 280 -22.11 1.20 11.45
C ARG A 280 -23.14 0.10 11.58
N ARG A 281 -22.70 -1.13 11.40
CA ARG A 281 -23.57 -2.30 11.53
C ARG A 281 -23.93 -2.52 13.00
N PHE A 282 -25.18 -2.88 13.28
CA PHE A 282 -25.68 -3.10 14.62
C PHE A 282 -26.56 -4.34 14.66
N TYR A 283 -26.33 -5.19 15.66
CA TYR A 283 -27.04 -6.46 15.88
C TYR A 283 -27.87 -6.35 17.16
N PRO A 284 -29.19 -6.05 17.07
CA PRO A 284 -30.02 -5.77 18.24
C PRO A 284 -30.15 -6.95 19.20
N TYR A 285 -30.04 -8.17 18.68
CA TYR A 285 -30.29 -9.41 19.43
C TYR A 285 -29.01 -10.11 19.89
N GLY A 286 -27.85 -9.44 19.78
CA GLY A 286 -26.60 -9.89 20.41
C GLY A 286 -26.25 -11.35 20.11
N SER A 287 -26.04 -12.13 21.17
CA SER A 287 -25.57 -13.52 21.12
C SER A 287 -26.52 -14.51 20.44
N ALA A 288 -27.82 -14.21 20.38
CA ALA A 288 -28.84 -15.12 19.86
C ALA A 288 -28.58 -15.58 18.42
N LEU A 289 -27.93 -14.72 17.65
CA LEU A 289 -27.82 -14.83 16.19
C LEU A 289 -26.39 -14.88 15.69
N THR A 290 -25.40 -14.92 16.58
CA THR A 290 -23.99 -14.72 16.25
C THR A 290 -23.49 -15.67 15.19
N HIS A 291 -23.68 -16.98 15.33
CA HIS A 291 -23.10 -17.94 14.39
C HIS A 291 -23.87 -18.05 13.08
N VAL A 292 -25.15 -17.69 13.07
CA VAL A 292 -26.00 -17.78 11.87
C VAL A 292 -25.95 -16.49 11.07
N ILE A 293 -26.18 -15.33 11.69
CA ILE A 293 -26.09 -14.02 11.03
C ILE A 293 -24.64 -13.62 10.81
N GLY A 294 -23.81 -13.83 11.83
CA GLY A 294 -22.44 -13.37 11.83
C GLY A 294 -22.28 -11.90 12.15
N TYR A 295 -21.12 -11.38 11.77
CA TYR A 295 -20.80 -9.98 11.93
C TYR A 295 -19.95 -9.45 10.79
N VAL A 296 -19.94 -8.14 10.64
CA VAL A 296 -18.98 -7.39 9.84
C VAL A 296 -17.91 -6.84 10.77
N SER A 297 -16.69 -6.73 10.28
CA SER A 297 -15.65 -5.98 10.95
C SER A 297 -14.62 -5.47 9.96
N LYS A 298 -13.66 -4.67 10.44
CA LYS A 298 -12.62 -4.05 9.63
C LYS A 298 -11.97 -5.04 8.66
N ILE A 299 -11.82 -4.61 7.41
CA ILE A 299 -11.10 -5.34 6.36
C ILE A 299 -9.65 -5.51 6.80
N ASN A 300 -9.11 -6.73 6.62
CA ASN A 300 -7.70 -7.03 6.83
C ASN A 300 -7.02 -7.43 5.50
N ASP A 301 -5.70 -7.59 5.52
CA ASP A 301 -4.92 -7.89 4.32
C ASP A 301 -5.38 -9.18 3.61
N LYS A 302 -5.84 -10.20 4.35
CA LYS A 302 -6.38 -11.43 3.75
C LYS A 302 -7.70 -11.20 3.03
N ASP A 303 -8.54 -10.29 3.52
CA ASP A 303 -9.75 -9.90 2.83
C ASP A 303 -9.43 -9.09 1.57
N VAL A 304 -8.43 -8.21 1.62
CA VAL A 304 -7.94 -7.47 0.44
C VAL A 304 -7.45 -8.45 -0.62
N GLU A 305 -6.60 -9.42 -0.25
CA GLU A 305 -6.13 -10.48 -1.16
C GLU A 305 -7.29 -11.28 -1.75
N ARG A 306 -8.31 -11.61 -0.94
CA ARG A 306 -9.50 -12.33 -1.41
C ARG A 306 -10.31 -11.48 -2.40
N LEU A 307 -10.59 -10.22 -2.06
CA LEU A 307 -11.33 -9.29 -2.90
C LEU A 307 -10.62 -9.02 -4.22
N ASP A 308 -9.28 -8.93 -4.21
CA ASP A 308 -8.48 -8.73 -5.41
C ASP A 308 -8.54 -9.97 -6.33
N LYS A 309 -8.35 -11.18 -5.76
CA LYS A 309 -8.49 -12.45 -6.49
C LYS A 309 -9.88 -12.64 -7.09
N GLU A 310 -10.91 -12.15 -6.42
CA GLU A 310 -12.30 -12.21 -6.88
C GLU A 310 -12.67 -11.05 -7.84
N GLY A 311 -11.76 -10.10 -8.09
CA GLY A 311 -12.00 -8.94 -8.96
C GLY A 311 -12.98 -7.91 -8.38
N LYS A 312 -13.17 -7.91 -7.06
CA LYS A 312 -14.14 -7.07 -6.34
C LYS A 312 -13.52 -5.86 -5.66
N LEU A 313 -12.18 -5.82 -5.51
CA LEU A 313 -11.47 -4.80 -4.75
C LEU A 313 -11.84 -3.36 -5.16
N ALA A 314 -12.06 -3.11 -6.46
CA ALA A 314 -12.47 -1.79 -6.96
C ALA A 314 -13.79 -1.30 -6.34
N ASN A 315 -14.75 -2.19 -6.11
CA ASN A 315 -16.04 -1.85 -5.47
C ASN A 315 -15.88 -1.56 -3.97
N TYR A 316 -14.75 -1.89 -3.36
CA TYR A 316 -14.47 -1.68 -1.93
C TYR A 316 -13.58 -0.46 -1.66
N ALA A 317 -13.33 0.39 -2.66
CA ALA A 317 -12.40 1.53 -2.53
C ALA A 317 -12.71 2.49 -1.36
N SER A 318 -13.97 2.64 -0.97
CA SER A 318 -14.42 3.44 0.18
C SER A 318 -15.00 2.62 1.33
N THR A 319 -15.01 1.30 1.22
CA THR A 319 -15.60 0.40 2.21
C THR A 319 -14.52 -0.16 3.10
N HIS A 320 -14.69 -0.03 4.42
CA HIS A 320 -13.66 -0.39 5.39
C HIS A 320 -14.03 -1.61 6.25
N ASP A 321 -15.26 -2.11 6.13
CA ASP A 321 -15.79 -3.26 6.88
C ASP A 321 -16.32 -4.33 5.92
N ILE A 322 -16.19 -5.60 6.30
CA ILE A 322 -16.64 -6.75 5.48
C ILE A 322 -17.22 -7.85 6.38
N GLY A 323 -18.20 -8.60 5.87
CA GLY A 323 -18.74 -9.79 6.54
C GLY A 323 -17.67 -10.86 6.80
N LYS A 324 -17.54 -11.29 8.06
CA LYS A 324 -16.50 -12.25 8.48
C LYS A 324 -17.00 -13.68 8.66
N LEU A 325 -18.26 -13.85 8.99
CA LEU A 325 -18.90 -15.16 9.11
C LEU A 325 -20.41 -15.07 8.87
N GLY A 326 -21.06 -16.23 8.81
CA GLY A 326 -22.51 -16.31 8.76
C GLY A 326 -23.11 -15.78 7.46
N ILE A 327 -24.39 -15.38 7.53
CA ILE A 327 -25.11 -14.72 6.43
C ILE A 327 -24.40 -13.43 5.97
N GLU A 328 -23.83 -12.65 6.89
CA GLU A 328 -23.09 -11.43 6.55
C GLU A 328 -21.94 -11.70 5.59
N ARG A 329 -21.21 -12.81 5.76
CA ARG A 329 -20.13 -13.21 4.86
C ARG A 329 -20.62 -13.89 3.59
N TYR A 330 -21.55 -14.84 3.72
CA TYR A 330 -22.00 -15.63 2.57
C TYR A 330 -22.71 -14.75 1.54
N TYR A 331 -23.53 -13.80 1.99
CA TYR A 331 -24.26 -12.86 1.15
C TYR A 331 -23.57 -11.48 1.07
N GLU A 332 -22.27 -11.40 1.34
CA GLU A 332 -21.50 -10.16 1.36
C GLU A 332 -21.70 -9.32 0.09
N ASP A 333 -21.59 -9.93 -1.09
CA ASP A 333 -21.70 -9.22 -2.38
C ASP A 333 -23.06 -8.54 -2.57
N VAL A 334 -24.12 -9.21 -2.13
CA VAL A 334 -25.51 -8.75 -2.28
C VAL A 334 -25.82 -7.68 -1.23
N LEU A 335 -25.29 -7.85 -0.02
CA LEU A 335 -25.46 -6.94 1.10
C LEU A 335 -24.62 -5.67 0.96
N HIS A 336 -23.47 -5.72 0.29
CA HIS A 336 -22.58 -4.57 0.15
C HIS A 336 -23.21 -3.46 -0.70
N GLY A 337 -23.69 -3.79 -1.90
CA GLY A 337 -24.16 -2.81 -2.88
C GLY A 337 -23.05 -2.33 -3.84
N GLN A 338 -23.28 -1.20 -4.50
CA GLN A 338 -22.36 -0.65 -5.50
C GLN A 338 -21.86 0.73 -5.06
N THR A 339 -20.54 0.89 -5.06
CA THR A 339 -19.86 2.14 -4.69
C THR A 339 -20.12 3.23 -5.73
N GLY A 340 -20.52 4.39 -5.23
CA GLY A 340 -20.66 5.61 -6.02
C GLY A 340 -19.36 6.39 -6.04
N TYR A 341 -19.36 7.55 -6.69
CA TYR A 341 -18.23 8.46 -6.65
C TYR A 341 -18.67 9.90 -6.87
N GLU A 342 -17.90 10.83 -6.34
CA GLU A 342 -18.02 12.26 -6.64
C GLU A 342 -16.73 12.79 -7.28
N GLU A 343 -16.92 13.69 -8.24
CA GLU A 343 -15.85 14.47 -8.83
C GLU A 343 -15.73 15.77 -8.02
N VAL A 344 -14.64 15.90 -7.25
CA VAL A 344 -14.39 17.06 -6.41
C VAL A 344 -13.21 17.86 -6.92
N GLU A 345 -13.39 19.17 -6.92
CA GLU A 345 -12.33 20.11 -7.24
C GLU A 345 -11.49 20.37 -5.99
N VAL A 346 -10.18 20.08 -6.04
CA VAL A 346 -9.26 20.30 -4.93
C VAL A 346 -8.31 21.47 -5.18
N ASN A 347 -7.99 22.21 -4.12
CA ASN A 347 -6.96 23.25 -4.19
C ASN A 347 -5.54 22.64 -4.18
N ASN A 348 -4.53 23.50 -4.32
CA ASN A 348 -3.10 23.13 -4.25
C ASN A 348 -2.66 22.50 -2.90
N ARG A 349 -3.49 22.58 -1.85
CA ARG A 349 -3.29 21.94 -0.54
C ARG A 349 -4.12 20.66 -0.38
N GLY A 350 -4.80 20.20 -1.42
CA GLY A 350 -5.64 18.99 -1.42
C GLY A 350 -7.00 19.14 -0.73
N ARG A 351 -7.43 20.36 -0.39
CA ARG A 351 -8.77 20.60 0.19
C ARG A 351 -9.82 20.67 -0.91
N VAL A 352 -10.95 20.00 -0.69
CA VAL A 352 -12.13 20.08 -1.55
C VAL A 352 -12.70 21.50 -1.52
N ILE A 353 -12.80 22.13 -2.68
CA ILE A 353 -13.40 23.46 -2.90
C ILE A 353 -14.88 23.31 -3.24
N ARG A 354 -15.20 22.44 -4.20
CA ARG A 354 -16.57 22.18 -4.64
C ARG A 354 -16.71 20.78 -5.24
N GLN A 355 -17.93 20.28 -5.19
CA GLN A 355 -18.38 19.10 -5.91
C GLN A 355 -18.78 19.53 -7.34
N LEU A 356 -18.26 18.83 -8.35
CA LEU A 356 -18.56 19.07 -9.76
C LEU A 356 -19.67 18.14 -10.26
N LYS A 357 -19.62 16.88 -9.82
CA LYS A 357 -20.56 15.82 -10.22
C LYS A 357 -20.62 14.76 -9.14
N GLU A 358 -21.79 14.15 -8.98
CA GLU A 358 -22.01 13.02 -8.09
C GLU A 358 -22.68 11.89 -8.86
N VAL A 359 -22.18 10.68 -8.67
CA VAL A 359 -22.87 9.44 -9.02
C VAL A 359 -23.18 8.72 -7.71
N PRO A 360 -24.45 8.75 -7.26
CA PRO A 360 -24.79 8.23 -5.94
C PRO A 360 -24.57 6.70 -5.87
N PRO A 361 -24.16 6.16 -4.71
CA PRO A 361 -24.01 4.73 -4.53
C PRO A 361 -25.37 4.02 -4.57
N GLN A 362 -25.37 2.74 -4.95
CA GLN A 362 -26.54 1.88 -4.84
C GLN A 362 -26.47 1.07 -3.56
N ALA A 363 -27.49 1.19 -2.71
CA ALA A 363 -27.58 0.41 -1.49
C ALA A 363 -27.57 -1.10 -1.78
N GLY A 364 -26.99 -1.86 -0.86
CA GLY A 364 -27.09 -3.32 -0.88
C GLY A 364 -28.53 -3.78 -0.74
N HIS A 365 -28.81 -4.99 -1.22
CA HIS A 365 -30.15 -5.53 -1.18
C HIS A 365 -30.51 -6.04 0.21
N ASP A 366 -31.74 -5.80 0.62
CA ASP A 366 -32.28 -6.38 1.84
C ASP A 366 -32.54 -7.89 1.67
N ILE A 367 -32.24 -8.65 2.72
CA ILE A 367 -32.35 -10.11 2.75
C ILE A 367 -33.44 -10.51 3.76
N TYR A 368 -34.31 -11.43 3.36
CA TYR A 368 -35.36 -12.03 4.20
C TYR A 368 -35.07 -13.51 4.44
N LEU A 369 -34.69 -13.86 5.66
CA LEU A 369 -34.32 -15.22 6.03
C LEU A 369 -35.55 -16.07 6.37
N THR A 370 -35.35 -17.39 6.42
CA THR A 370 -36.36 -18.35 6.90
C THR A 370 -36.43 -18.48 8.42
N LEU A 371 -35.47 -17.88 9.14
CA LEU A 371 -35.38 -17.93 10.59
C LEU A 371 -36.68 -17.42 11.23
N ASP A 372 -36.88 -17.79 12.49
CA ASP A 372 -37.87 -17.20 13.37
C ASP A 372 -37.14 -16.72 14.63
N LEU A 373 -37.06 -15.41 14.80
CA LEU A 373 -36.33 -14.77 15.89
C LEU A 373 -36.81 -15.26 17.27
N LYS A 374 -38.13 -15.41 17.44
CA LYS A 374 -38.68 -15.80 18.75
C LYS A 374 -38.28 -17.23 19.09
N LEU A 375 -38.33 -18.12 18.10
CA LEU A 375 -37.87 -19.49 18.26
C LEU A 375 -36.36 -19.55 18.55
N GLN A 376 -35.57 -18.76 17.83
CA GLN A 376 -34.11 -18.68 18.01
C GLN A 376 -33.75 -18.27 19.44
N THR A 377 -34.31 -17.15 19.93
CA THR A 377 -34.03 -16.66 21.29
C THR A 377 -34.52 -17.64 22.36
N TYR A 378 -35.69 -18.26 22.16
CA TYR A 378 -36.20 -19.28 23.07
C TYR A 378 -35.22 -20.46 23.21
N ILE A 379 -34.69 -20.96 22.10
CA ILE A 379 -33.71 -22.06 22.11
C ILE A 379 -32.39 -21.63 22.73
N GLU A 380 -31.91 -20.39 22.49
CA GLU A 380 -30.72 -19.87 23.17
C GLU A 380 -30.90 -19.92 24.70
N THR A 381 -32.02 -19.42 25.22
CA THR A 381 -32.30 -19.45 26.66
C THR A 381 -32.36 -20.87 27.22
N LEU A 382 -32.92 -21.83 26.46
CA LEU A 382 -32.96 -23.24 26.88
C LEU A 382 -31.58 -23.90 26.97
N LEU A 383 -30.61 -23.42 26.19
CA LEU A 383 -29.27 -24.00 26.07
C LEU A 383 -28.20 -23.24 26.87
N GLU A 384 -28.61 -22.25 27.66
CA GLU A 384 -27.69 -21.45 28.47
C GLU A 384 -26.80 -22.35 29.37
N GLY A 385 -25.52 -22.02 29.45
CA GLY A 385 -24.53 -22.80 30.20
C GLY A 385 -24.11 -24.14 29.56
N SER A 386 -24.70 -24.52 28.42
CA SER A 386 -24.41 -25.80 27.75
C SER A 386 -23.56 -25.62 26.49
N ARG A 387 -22.71 -26.60 26.19
CA ARG A 387 -22.05 -26.73 24.88
C ARG A 387 -22.95 -27.53 23.95
N ALA A 388 -23.80 -26.83 23.20
CA ALA A 388 -24.89 -27.45 22.44
C ALA A 388 -25.03 -26.84 21.04
N ALA A 389 -25.71 -27.57 20.17
CA ALA A 389 -26.19 -27.07 18.89
C ALA A 389 -27.61 -27.57 18.66
N VAL A 390 -28.48 -26.70 18.14
CA VAL A 390 -29.84 -27.05 17.76
C VAL A 390 -30.15 -26.46 16.41
N VAL A 391 -30.76 -27.27 15.56
CA VAL A 391 -31.26 -26.84 14.26
C VAL A 391 -32.70 -27.27 14.13
N VAL A 392 -33.56 -26.32 13.78
CA VAL A 392 -34.97 -26.54 13.51
C VAL A 392 -35.23 -26.17 12.07
N THR A 393 -35.80 -27.10 11.31
CA THR A 393 -36.13 -26.91 9.89
C THR A 393 -37.60 -27.19 9.63
N ASP A 394 -38.19 -26.53 8.65
CA ASP A 394 -39.47 -26.93 8.09
C ASP A 394 -39.24 -28.00 7.00
N PRO A 395 -39.61 -29.28 7.22
CA PRO A 395 -39.34 -30.36 6.27
C PRO A 395 -40.07 -30.19 4.93
N ARG A 396 -41.12 -29.35 4.86
CA ARG A 396 -41.89 -29.10 3.63
C ARG A 396 -41.17 -28.14 2.70
N THR A 397 -40.37 -27.22 3.26
CA THR A 397 -39.71 -26.17 2.49
C THR A 397 -38.18 -26.30 2.47
N GLY A 398 -37.61 -27.02 3.44
CA GLY A 398 -36.16 -27.04 3.70
C GLY A 398 -35.66 -25.81 4.45
N GLY A 399 -36.53 -24.83 4.76
CA GLY A 399 -36.14 -23.59 5.43
C GLY A 399 -35.69 -23.82 6.87
N ILE A 400 -34.62 -23.16 7.28
CA ILE A 400 -34.09 -23.19 8.64
C ILE A 400 -34.84 -22.16 9.47
N LEU A 401 -35.56 -22.63 10.48
CA LEU A 401 -36.35 -21.80 11.40
C LEU A 401 -35.51 -21.35 12.60
N ALA A 402 -34.57 -22.17 13.04
CA ALA A 402 -33.60 -21.78 14.06
C ALA A 402 -32.29 -22.55 13.86
N LEU A 403 -31.16 -21.88 14.09
CA LEU A 403 -29.82 -22.45 14.06
C LEU A 403 -29.02 -21.84 15.20
N VAL A 404 -28.95 -22.55 16.32
CA VAL A 404 -28.34 -22.07 17.57
C VAL A 404 -27.10 -22.90 17.89
N SER A 405 -26.03 -22.23 18.30
CA SER A 405 -24.79 -22.83 18.79
C SER A 405 -24.41 -22.16 20.10
N MET A 406 -24.20 -22.96 21.14
CA MET A 406 -23.83 -22.50 22.48
C MET A 406 -22.50 -23.10 22.96
N PRO A 407 -21.72 -22.35 23.76
CA PRO A 407 -21.93 -20.95 24.13
C PRO A 407 -21.74 -19.99 22.94
N SER A 408 -22.45 -18.87 22.98
CA SER A 408 -22.36 -17.79 21.98
C SER A 408 -21.62 -16.57 22.56
N TYR A 409 -21.52 -15.49 21.78
CA TYR A 409 -20.83 -14.25 22.13
C TYR A 409 -21.48 -13.06 21.43
N ASN A 410 -21.26 -11.83 21.93
CA ASN A 410 -21.87 -10.63 21.33
C ASN A 410 -21.14 -10.22 20.02
N PRO A 411 -21.80 -10.24 18.84
CA PRO A 411 -21.19 -9.87 17.57
C PRO A 411 -20.86 -8.38 17.48
N ASN A 412 -21.54 -7.52 18.25
CA ASN A 412 -21.28 -6.07 18.25
C ASN A 412 -19.87 -5.73 18.75
N LEU A 413 -19.22 -6.61 19.52
CA LEU A 413 -17.83 -6.42 19.95
C LEU A 413 -16.85 -6.36 18.78
N PHE A 414 -17.20 -6.94 17.63
CA PHE A 414 -16.30 -7.02 16.47
C PHE A 414 -16.48 -5.86 15.49
N VAL A 415 -17.63 -5.19 15.48
CA VAL A 415 -17.98 -4.18 14.47
C VAL A 415 -16.95 -3.06 14.42
N ASP A 416 -16.61 -2.47 15.58
CA ASP A 416 -15.67 -1.35 15.66
C ASP A 416 -14.22 -1.78 15.90
N GLY A 417 -14.00 -3.10 16.03
CA GLY A 417 -12.73 -3.71 16.42
C GLY A 417 -12.74 -4.17 17.87
N ILE A 418 -12.70 -5.49 18.04
CA ILE A 418 -12.69 -6.13 19.36
C ILE A 418 -11.39 -5.83 20.13
N SER A 419 -11.50 -5.60 21.43
CA SER A 419 -10.33 -5.40 22.29
C SER A 419 -9.47 -6.67 22.34
N SER A 420 -8.15 -6.52 22.50
CA SER A 420 -7.24 -7.68 22.65
C SER A 420 -7.63 -8.55 23.85
N LYS A 421 -8.16 -7.95 24.92
CA LYS A 421 -8.60 -8.65 26.13
C LYS A 421 -9.83 -9.51 25.85
N ASP A 422 -10.87 -8.95 25.24
CA ASP A 422 -12.12 -9.67 24.97
C ASP A 422 -11.91 -10.75 23.91
N TYR A 423 -11.13 -10.46 22.87
CA TYR A 423 -10.80 -11.45 21.85
C TYR A 423 -9.99 -12.61 22.40
N SER A 424 -8.98 -12.32 23.23
CA SER A 424 -8.20 -13.34 23.94
C SER A 424 -9.09 -14.17 24.88
N GLY A 425 -10.07 -13.54 25.54
CA GLY A 425 -11.08 -14.23 26.35
C GLY A 425 -11.88 -15.25 25.54
N LEU A 426 -12.38 -14.86 24.35
CA LEU A 426 -13.14 -15.77 23.47
C LEU A 426 -12.27 -16.89 22.87
N LEU A 427 -11.01 -16.59 22.55
CA LEU A 427 -10.08 -17.54 21.94
C LEU A 427 -9.60 -18.60 22.93
N ASN A 428 -9.37 -18.20 24.19
CA ASN A 428 -8.86 -19.08 25.24
C ASN A 428 -9.97 -19.77 26.08
N ASP A 429 -11.24 -19.44 25.84
CA ASP A 429 -12.36 -20.12 26.49
C ASP A 429 -12.38 -21.61 26.11
N PRO A 430 -12.24 -22.55 27.07
CA PRO A 430 -12.25 -23.98 26.79
C PRO A 430 -13.60 -24.47 26.21
N ASN A 431 -14.68 -23.70 26.42
CA ASN A 431 -15.98 -23.95 25.83
C ASN A 431 -16.09 -23.48 24.38
N THR A 432 -15.02 -22.95 23.78
CA THR A 432 -14.89 -22.64 22.34
C THR A 432 -16.12 -21.94 21.74
N PRO A 433 -16.50 -20.75 22.23
CA PRO A 433 -17.70 -20.02 21.79
C PRO A 433 -17.62 -19.56 20.34
N LEU A 434 -16.42 -19.41 19.78
CA LEU A 434 -16.21 -18.99 18.38
C LEU A 434 -16.65 -20.03 17.33
N ILE A 435 -16.81 -21.30 17.72
CA ILE A 435 -17.17 -22.39 16.80
C ILE A 435 -18.69 -22.43 16.60
N ASN A 436 -19.13 -22.44 15.33
CA ASN A 436 -20.51 -22.80 15.00
C ASN A 436 -20.66 -24.33 15.10
N ARG A 437 -21.17 -24.82 16.22
CA ARG A 437 -21.33 -26.26 16.46
C ARG A 437 -22.37 -26.92 15.57
N ALA A 438 -23.33 -26.17 15.04
CA ALA A 438 -24.34 -26.71 14.13
C ALA A 438 -23.72 -27.14 12.80
N THR A 439 -22.83 -26.33 12.23
CA THR A 439 -22.25 -26.58 10.88
C THR A 439 -20.82 -27.11 10.91
N GLN A 440 -20.07 -26.82 11.97
CA GLN A 440 -18.66 -27.20 12.11
C GLN A 440 -18.42 -28.23 13.22
N GLY A 441 -19.41 -28.45 14.09
CA GLY A 441 -19.34 -29.43 15.17
C GLY A 441 -19.38 -30.83 14.59
N VAL A 442 -18.25 -31.52 14.61
CA VAL A 442 -18.11 -32.83 13.98
C VAL A 442 -18.12 -33.92 15.05
N TYR A 443 -19.27 -34.58 15.21
CA TYR A 443 -19.57 -35.56 16.26
C TYR A 443 -19.91 -36.94 15.65
N PRO A 444 -19.71 -38.04 16.39
CA PRO A 444 -20.30 -39.31 15.99
C PRO A 444 -21.84 -39.21 16.06
N PRO A 445 -22.57 -39.50 14.97
CA PRO A 445 -24.03 -39.39 14.95
C PRO A 445 -24.70 -40.51 15.77
N ALA A 446 -23.96 -41.57 16.10
CA ALA A 446 -24.42 -42.70 16.93
C ALA A 446 -25.79 -43.24 16.46
N SER A 447 -26.66 -43.60 17.39
CA SER A 447 -27.96 -44.23 17.11
C SER A 447 -28.90 -43.42 16.20
N THR A 448 -28.65 -42.12 15.99
CA THR A 448 -29.49 -41.30 15.11
C THR A 448 -29.45 -41.75 13.63
N VAL A 449 -28.40 -42.48 13.22
CA VAL A 449 -28.29 -43.01 11.85
C VAL A 449 -29.16 -44.25 11.59
N LYS A 450 -29.65 -44.91 12.64
CA LYS A 450 -30.33 -46.21 12.56
C LYS A 450 -31.54 -46.21 11.61
N PRO A 451 -32.42 -45.18 11.59
CA PRO A 451 -33.50 -45.10 10.60
C PRO A 451 -33.00 -45.12 9.14
N TYR A 452 -31.93 -44.38 8.84
CA TYR A 452 -31.34 -44.32 7.50
C TYR A 452 -30.67 -45.63 7.12
N MET A 453 -29.95 -46.25 8.07
CA MET A 453 -29.38 -47.59 7.90
C MET A 453 -30.46 -48.64 7.63
N ALA A 454 -31.59 -48.57 8.35
CA ALA A 454 -32.73 -49.47 8.14
C ALA A 454 -33.34 -49.29 6.73
N VAL A 455 -33.60 -48.05 6.31
CA VAL A 455 -34.10 -47.76 4.96
C VAL A 455 -33.12 -48.26 3.89
N SER A 456 -31.83 -48.05 4.10
CA SER A 456 -30.77 -48.50 3.18
C SER A 456 -30.73 -50.01 3.05
N ALA A 457 -30.80 -50.73 4.18
CA ALA A 457 -30.76 -52.18 4.23
C ALA A 457 -32.01 -52.82 3.62
N LEU A 458 -33.20 -52.24 3.89
CA LEU A 458 -34.46 -52.64 3.25
C LEU A 458 -34.41 -52.43 1.73
N SER A 459 -33.93 -51.26 1.29
CA SER A 459 -33.84 -50.91 -0.13
C SER A 459 -32.79 -51.75 -0.88
N ALA A 460 -31.70 -52.13 -0.21
CA ALA A 460 -30.67 -53.01 -0.76
C ALA A 460 -31.06 -54.49 -0.70
N GLY A 461 -32.25 -54.84 -0.19
CA GLY A 461 -32.71 -56.23 -0.04
C GLY A 461 -31.93 -57.06 0.98
N VAL A 462 -31.15 -56.42 1.85
CA VAL A 462 -30.35 -57.10 2.88
C VAL A 462 -31.23 -57.58 4.03
N ILE A 463 -32.27 -56.82 4.35
CA ILE A 463 -33.30 -57.20 5.30
C ILE A 463 -34.69 -57.02 4.68
N THR A 464 -35.67 -57.70 5.26
CA THR A 464 -37.10 -57.48 5.00
C THR A 464 -37.76 -57.00 6.28
N ARG A 465 -39.03 -56.55 6.21
CA ARG A 465 -39.81 -56.20 7.40
C ARG A 465 -39.98 -57.36 8.38
N ASN A 466 -39.86 -58.60 7.88
CA ASN A 466 -40.02 -59.83 8.65
C ASN A 466 -38.69 -60.44 9.09
N THR A 467 -37.55 -59.90 8.67
CA THR A 467 -36.23 -60.35 9.12
C THR A 467 -36.16 -60.23 10.64
N SER A 468 -35.76 -61.32 11.29
CA SER A 468 -35.71 -61.40 12.74
C SER A 468 -34.45 -62.08 13.23
N LEU A 469 -33.89 -61.56 14.32
CA LEU A 469 -32.75 -62.13 15.03
C LEU A 469 -33.00 -62.12 16.54
N PHE A 470 -32.40 -63.07 17.24
CA PHE A 470 -32.40 -63.09 18.70
C PHE A 470 -31.16 -62.35 19.20
N ASP A 471 -31.37 -61.36 20.05
CA ASP A 471 -30.33 -60.56 20.66
C ASP A 471 -30.10 -60.98 22.13
N PRO A 472 -28.94 -61.59 22.44
CA PRO A 472 -28.53 -61.96 23.80
C PRO A 472 -27.80 -60.82 24.55
N GLY A 473 -27.83 -59.58 24.04
CA GLY A 473 -27.09 -58.43 24.57
C GLY A 473 -25.71 -58.24 23.94
N TRP A 474 -25.40 -59.00 22.90
CA TRP A 474 -24.17 -58.89 22.14
C TRP A 474 -24.29 -59.58 20.78
N TRP A 475 -23.47 -59.13 19.83
CA TRP A 475 -23.25 -59.71 18.53
C TRP A 475 -21.79 -60.13 18.38
N GLN A 476 -21.53 -61.34 17.86
CA GLN A 476 -20.17 -61.83 17.63
C GLN A 476 -19.87 -61.81 16.14
N LEU A 477 -18.70 -61.28 15.78
CA LEU A 477 -18.25 -61.24 14.40
C LEU A 477 -17.99 -62.66 13.86
N PRO A 478 -18.63 -63.08 12.76
CA PRO A 478 -18.37 -64.40 12.19
C PRO A 478 -16.89 -64.66 11.94
N GLY A 479 -16.39 -65.78 12.48
CA GLY A 479 -15.00 -66.21 12.39
C GLY A 479 -14.00 -65.33 13.18
N SER A 480 -14.46 -64.68 14.24
CA SER A 480 -13.64 -63.97 15.24
C SER A 480 -14.24 -64.17 16.65
N GLU A 481 -13.39 -64.12 17.68
CA GLU A 481 -13.84 -64.09 19.09
C GLU A 481 -14.32 -62.70 19.55
N LYS A 482 -14.23 -61.68 18.68
CA LYS A 482 -14.62 -60.33 19.04
C LYS A 482 -16.14 -60.20 19.15
N ARG A 483 -16.59 -59.78 20.34
CA ARG A 483 -17.99 -59.45 20.62
C ARG A 483 -18.22 -57.94 20.70
N TYR A 484 -19.35 -57.52 20.16
CA TYR A 484 -19.90 -56.17 20.22
C TYR A 484 -21.16 -56.23 21.08
N ARG A 485 -21.10 -55.65 22.28
CA ARG A 485 -22.25 -55.62 23.19
C ARG A 485 -23.25 -54.57 22.75
N ASP A 486 -24.51 -54.88 23.03
CA ASP A 486 -25.62 -53.96 22.99
C ASP A 486 -25.60 -53.03 24.23
N TRP A 487 -26.28 -51.90 24.16
CA TRP A 487 -26.54 -51.05 25.33
C TRP A 487 -27.36 -51.78 26.40
N LYS A 488 -28.25 -52.70 26.00
CA LYS A 488 -29.03 -53.54 26.91
C LYS A 488 -28.27 -54.82 27.25
N LYS A 489 -27.81 -54.91 28.51
CA LYS A 489 -26.92 -55.99 28.99
C LYS A 489 -27.40 -57.41 28.69
N TRP A 490 -28.71 -57.66 28.78
CA TRP A 490 -29.33 -58.98 28.57
C TRP A 490 -30.06 -59.08 27.23
N GLY A 491 -29.89 -58.08 26.37
CA GLY A 491 -30.50 -57.98 25.06
C GLY A 491 -31.99 -57.67 25.06
N HIS A 492 -32.50 -57.55 23.84
CA HIS A 492 -33.88 -57.21 23.52
C HIS A 492 -34.75 -58.43 23.18
N GLY A 493 -34.17 -59.64 23.27
CA GLY A 493 -34.81 -60.88 22.88
C GLY A 493 -34.97 -60.95 21.36
N ARG A 494 -36.14 -61.35 20.87
CA ARG A 494 -36.40 -61.39 19.42
C ARG A 494 -36.64 -59.96 18.89
N LEU A 495 -35.87 -59.58 17.89
CA LEU A 495 -35.88 -58.27 17.24
C LEU A 495 -36.31 -58.40 15.77
N ASN A 496 -37.02 -57.40 15.27
CA ASN A 496 -37.21 -57.09 13.86
C ASN A 496 -36.84 -55.61 13.63
N VAL A 497 -36.84 -55.14 12.38
CA VAL A 497 -36.41 -53.77 12.07
C VAL A 497 -37.21 -52.70 12.85
N THR A 498 -38.52 -52.89 13.04
CA THR A 498 -39.39 -51.96 13.78
C THR A 498 -38.98 -51.89 15.26
N LYS A 499 -38.95 -53.04 15.94
CA LYS A 499 -38.59 -53.13 17.36
C LYS A 499 -37.14 -52.67 17.61
N SER A 500 -36.25 -52.93 16.66
CA SER A 500 -34.86 -52.45 16.73
C SER A 500 -34.74 -50.94 16.62
N LEU A 501 -35.64 -50.27 15.90
CA LEU A 501 -35.71 -48.81 15.88
C LEU A 501 -36.35 -48.25 17.16
N GLU A 502 -37.44 -48.85 17.63
CA GLU A 502 -38.16 -48.46 18.86
C GLU A 502 -37.25 -48.55 20.10
N GLU A 503 -36.52 -49.66 20.25
CA GLU A 503 -35.64 -49.89 21.39
C GLU A 503 -34.17 -49.51 21.11
N SER A 504 -33.89 -48.89 19.96
CA SER A 504 -32.53 -48.53 19.52
C SER A 504 -31.52 -49.68 19.70
N ALA A 505 -31.90 -50.91 19.34
CA ALA A 505 -31.08 -52.11 19.59
C ALA A 505 -29.84 -52.13 18.68
N ASP A 506 -28.64 -52.19 19.26
CA ASP A 506 -27.37 -52.17 18.53
C ASP A 506 -27.11 -53.50 17.82
N THR A 507 -27.41 -54.63 18.48
CA THR A 507 -27.18 -55.99 17.95
C THR A 507 -27.79 -56.18 16.56
N PHE A 508 -28.98 -55.62 16.33
CA PHE A 508 -29.62 -55.72 15.01
C PHE A 508 -28.84 -54.95 13.94
N PHE A 509 -28.38 -53.74 14.25
CA PHE A 509 -27.63 -52.93 13.29
C PHE A 509 -26.20 -53.42 13.10
N TYR A 510 -25.60 -54.16 14.05
CA TYR A 510 -24.34 -54.88 13.82
C TYR A 510 -24.48 -55.94 12.73
N GLN A 511 -25.53 -56.76 12.80
CA GLN A 511 -25.81 -57.75 11.77
C GLN A 511 -26.08 -57.09 10.41
N VAL A 512 -26.93 -56.05 10.38
CA VAL A 512 -27.20 -55.28 9.15
C VAL A 512 -25.93 -54.69 8.55
N ALA A 513 -25.06 -54.11 9.39
CA ALA A 513 -23.80 -53.54 8.93
C ALA A 513 -22.84 -54.59 8.35
N TYR A 514 -22.77 -55.77 8.98
CA TYR A 514 -21.99 -56.90 8.47
C TYR A 514 -22.53 -57.37 7.10
N ASP A 515 -23.84 -57.54 6.98
CA ASP A 515 -24.46 -58.05 5.76
C ASP A 515 -24.45 -57.02 4.62
N MET A 516 -24.55 -55.72 4.91
CA MET A 516 -24.40 -54.66 3.92
C MET A 516 -22.95 -54.52 3.44
N GLY A 517 -21.99 -54.52 4.36
CA GLY A 517 -20.59 -54.20 4.07
C GLY A 517 -20.37 -52.70 3.80
N ILE A 518 -19.13 -52.25 3.99
CA ILE A 518 -18.79 -50.82 4.04
C ILE A 518 -19.06 -50.05 2.74
N ASP A 519 -18.94 -50.67 1.56
CA ASP A 519 -19.14 -49.97 0.29
C ASP A 519 -20.59 -49.57 0.09
N ARG A 520 -21.54 -50.50 0.34
CA ARG A 520 -22.97 -50.22 0.26
C ARG A 520 -23.40 -49.23 1.35
N ILE A 521 -22.84 -49.35 2.55
CA ILE A 521 -23.12 -48.38 3.64
C ILE A 521 -22.64 -46.99 3.22
N GLY A 522 -21.40 -46.88 2.74
CA GLY A 522 -20.83 -45.63 2.23
C GLY A 522 -21.70 -45.01 1.14
N GLU A 523 -22.05 -45.79 0.11
CA GLU A 523 -22.90 -45.33 -0.98
C GLU A 523 -24.26 -44.82 -0.51
N TRP A 524 -24.96 -45.60 0.31
CA TRP A 524 -26.29 -45.22 0.79
C TRP A 524 -26.26 -44.04 1.75
N MET A 525 -25.33 -44.01 2.71
CA MET A 525 -25.21 -42.89 3.63
C MET A 525 -24.82 -41.61 2.91
N SER A 526 -23.96 -41.67 1.88
CA SER A 526 -23.67 -40.53 1.02
C SER A 526 -24.92 -40.01 0.28
N LYS A 527 -25.84 -40.87 -0.17
CA LYS A 527 -27.13 -40.44 -0.75
C LYS A 527 -28.03 -39.70 0.25
N PHE A 528 -27.89 -40.00 1.55
CA PHE A 528 -28.53 -39.24 2.62
C PHE A 528 -27.78 -37.96 3.00
N GLY A 529 -26.65 -37.63 2.34
CA GLY A 529 -25.88 -36.42 2.56
C GLY A 529 -24.68 -36.58 3.51
N TYR A 530 -24.48 -37.74 4.13
CA TYR A 530 -23.33 -37.95 5.02
C TYR A 530 -21.99 -37.88 4.26
N GLY A 531 -21.03 -37.14 4.81
CA GLY A 531 -19.71 -36.96 4.21
C GLY A 531 -19.65 -35.89 3.11
N HIS A 532 -20.75 -35.18 2.87
CA HIS A 532 -20.85 -34.07 1.92
C HIS A 532 -21.26 -32.77 2.63
N LEU A 533 -20.98 -31.63 2.00
CA LEU A 533 -21.54 -30.35 2.42
C LEU A 533 -23.05 -30.35 2.17
N THR A 534 -23.81 -29.76 3.09
CA THR A 534 -25.27 -29.72 3.02
C THR A 534 -25.79 -28.76 1.95
N GLY A 535 -24.95 -27.81 1.53
CA GLY A 535 -25.35 -26.73 0.62
C GLY A 535 -26.11 -25.60 1.33
N ILE A 536 -25.98 -25.50 2.65
CA ILE A 536 -26.44 -24.35 3.44
C ILE A 536 -25.74 -23.06 3.00
N ASP A 537 -26.44 -21.94 3.08
CA ASP A 537 -25.93 -20.61 2.73
C ASP A 537 -25.01 -20.01 3.81
N LEU A 538 -24.06 -20.79 4.31
CA LEU A 538 -23.05 -20.37 5.27
C LEU A 538 -21.68 -20.86 4.81
N SER A 539 -20.66 -20.01 4.95
CA SER A 539 -19.28 -20.37 4.55
C SER A 539 -18.61 -21.30 5.56
N GLU A 540 -19.05 -21.27 6.82
CA GLU A 540 -18.45 -22.00 7.93
C GLU A 540 -19.05 -23.41 8.06
N GLU A 541 -18.69 -24.34 7.17
CA GLU A 541 -19.22 -25.70 7.18
C GLU A 541 -18.10 -26.77 7.14
N ARG A 542 -18.34 -27.92 7.78
CA ARG A 542 -17.47 -29.10 7.64
C ARG A 542 -18.28 -30.32 7.19
N ALA A 543 -17.85 -30.96 6.10
CA ALA A 543 -18.53 -32.11 5.49
C ALA A 543 -18.55 -33.40 6.36
N GLY A 544 -17.75 -33.46 7.43
CA GLY A 544 -17.55 -34.70 8.19
C GLY A 544 -16.77 -35.75 7.42
N ASN A 545 -16.93 -37.02 7.77
CA ASN A 545 -16.21 -38.12 7.16
C ASN A 545 -17.09 -39.37 7.03
N MET A 546 -17.50 -39.72 5.81
CA MET A 546 -18.14 -41.00 5.48
C MET A 546 -17.08 -42.02 5.01
N PRO A 547 -16.73 -43.03 5.82
CA PRO A 547 -15.68 -43.98 5.47
C PRO A 547 -16.08 -44.84 4.26
N THR A 548 -15.15 -45.00 3.32
CA THR A 548 -15.25 -45.89 2.15
C THR A 548 -13.98 -46.72 2.05
N ARG A 549 -13.96 -47.81 1.25
CA ARG A 549 -12.73 -48.60 1.04
C ARG A 549 -11.57 -47.79 0.46
N ARG A 550 -11.86 -46.82 -0.44
CA ARG A 550 -10.84 -45.92 -1.02
C ARG A 550 -10.38 -44.85 -0.05
N TYR A 551 -11.17 -44.56 0.99
CA TYR A 551 -10.76 -43.71 2.10
C TYR A 551 -9.78 -44.48 2.99
N HIS A 552 -8.52 -44.54 2.56
CA HIS A 552 -7.40 -44.98 3.39
C HIS A 552 -6.81 -43.73 4.06
N PRO A 553 -6.98 -43.53 5.37
CA PRO A 553 -6.34 -42.41 6.02
C PRO A 553 -4.85 -42.69 6.05
N GLY A 554 -4.03 -41.83 5.44
CA GLY A 554 -2.60 -41.71 5.72
C GLY A 554 -2.30 -41.25 7.16
N ARG A 555 -3.08 -41.75 8.14
CA ARG A 555 -3.06 -41.34 9.55
C ARG A 555 -3.00 -42.51 10.53
N TYR A 556 -3.06 -43.75 10.07
CA TYR A 556 -2.72 -44.93 10.87
C TYR A 556 -1.97 -45.93 9.99
N ARG A 557 -0.70 -46.21 10.30
CA ARG A 557 -0.05 -47.48 9.96
C ARG A 557 -0.52 -48.50 10.99
N PRO A 558 -1.35 -49.50 10.67
CA PRO A 558 -1.39 -50.71 11.47
C PRO A 558 -0.07 -51.45 11.25
N GLY A 559 0.55 -51.90 12.33
CA GLY A 559 1.83 -52.58 12.32
C GLY A 559 1.96 -53.65 11.24
N LEU A 560 3.11 -53.55 10.58
CA LEU A 560 3.86 -54.61 9.93
C LEU A 560 3.63 -55.97 10.61
N LEU A 561 3.00 -56.91 9.91
CA LEU A 561 3.20 -58.36 10.03
C LEU A 561 2.77 -58.98 8.70
N ASP A 562 3.44 -58.58 7.63
CA ASP A 562 3.72 -59.46 6.50
C ASP A 562 5.21 -59.81 6.62
N SER A 563 5.52 -60.78 7.47
CA SER A 563 6.77 -61.52 7.33
C SER A 563 6.55 -62.55 6.23
N HIS A 564 7.45 -62.52 5.25
CA HIS A 564 7.59 -63.41 4.08
C HIS A 564 7.02 -62.88 2.75
N ALA A 565 7.78 -61.96 2.14
CA ALA A 565 8.12 -61.93 0.70
C ALA A 565 9.10 -60.75 0.47
N ASN A 566 10.36 -60.89 0.88
CA ASN A 566 11.52 -61.32 0.08
C ASN A 566 12.37 -60.08 -0.31
N PRO A 567 13.66 -60.02 0.05
CA PRO A 567 14.60 -59.04 -0.50
C PRO A 567 15.07 -59.51 -1.89
N ASP A 568 15.75 -58.60 -2.58
CA ASP A 568 16.55 -58.80 -3.80
C ASP A 568 15.80 -58.62 -5.14
N GLU A 569 15.84 -57.37 -5.63
CA GLU A 569 15.95 -57.09 -7.05
C GLU A 569 17.43 -57.17 -7.45
N GLN A 570 17.82 -58.26 -8.11
CA GLN A 570 18.85 -58.29 -9.15
C GLN A 570 18.78 -59.62 -9.92
N GLY A 571 18.62 -59.52 -11.24
CA GLY A 571 19.06 -60.56 -12.18
C GLY A 571 17.99 -61.49 -12.77
N ASP A 572 17.88 -61.37 -14.10
CA ASP A 572 17.63 -62.41 -15.11
C ASP A 572 16.22 -62.93 -15.45
N ASP A 573 16.06 -62.97 -16.78
CA ASP A 573 14.95 -63.44 -17.60
C ASP A 573 14.62 -64.93 -17.41
N ASP A 574 13.33 -65.26 -17.27
CA ASP A 574 12.81 -66.58 -17.66
C ASP A 574 11.29 -66.51 -17.99
N PRO A 575 10.86 -66.77 -19.25
CA PRO A 575 9.46 -66.69 -19.64
C PRO A 575 8.81 -68.07 -19.59
N ASP A 576 8.75 -68.74 -18.44
CA ASP A 576 7.91 -69.93 -18.31
C ASP A 576 7.34 -70.12 -16.90
N LYS A 577 6.12 -69.61 -16.68
CA LYS A 577 5.15 -70.07 -15.66
C LYS A 577 3.83 -69.32 -15.77
N ARG A 578 3.09 -69.56 -16.86
CA ARG A 578 1.62 -69.47 -16.83
C ARG A 578 1.07 -70.81 -16.39
N ARG A 579 0.51 -70.91 -15.18
CA ARG A 579 -0.63 -71.80 -14.86
C ARG A 579 -1.21 -71.55 -13.47
N HIS A 580 -2.54 -71.45 -13.44
CA HIS A 580 -3.47 -71.64 -12.33
C HIS A 580 -3.19 -70.97 -10.98
N ARG A 581 -3.89 -69.86 -10.71
CA ARG A 581 -4.34 -69.51 -9.35
C ARG A 581 -5.83 -69.21 -9.36
N SER A 582 -6.60 -70.20 -8.95
CA SER A 582 -7.95 -70.04 -8.41
C SER A 582 -7.90 -69.06 -7.23
N ARG A 583 -8.75 -68.02 -7.27
CA ARG A 583 -8.94 -67.08 -6.14
C ARG A 583 -9.45 -67.85 -4.92
N PRO A 584 -8.79 -67.82 -3.76
CA PRO A 584 -9.30 -68.48 -2.57
C PRO A 584 -10.39 -67.61 -1.92
N ALA A 585 -11.55 -68.20 -1.67
CA ALA A 585 -12.67 -67.60 -0.93
C ALA A 585 -12.30 -67.13 0.50
N SER A 586 -11.13 -67.56 1.03
CA SER A 586 -10.62 -67.17 2.35
C SER A 586 -10.15 -65.71 2.43
N ALA A 587 -9.77 -65.09 1.31
CA ALA A 587 -9.35 -63.69 1.27
C ALA A 587 -10.54 -62.73 1.47
N ASP A 588 -11.70 -63.08 0.91
CA ASP A 588 -12.95 -62.32 1.10
C ASP A 588 -13.44 -62.40 2.55
N GLU A 589 -13.26 -63.54 3.21
CA GLU A 589 -13.65 -63.74 4.60
C GLU A 589 -12.75 -62.96 5.57
N HIS A 590 -11.42 -62.98 5.36
CA HIS A 590 -10.49 -62.17 6.14
C HIS A 590 -10.70 -60.65 5.95
N HIS A 591 -11.06 -60.22 4.74
CA HIS A 591 -11.42 -58.82 4.48
C HIS A 591 -12.74 -58.40 5.14
N ARG A 592 -13.77 -59.27 5.14
CA ARG A 592 -15.03 -59.03 5.87
C ARG A 592 -14.79 -58.93 7.38
N LYS A 593 -13.90 -59.76 7.95
CA LYS A 593 -13.52 -59.73 9.37
C LYS A 593 -12.86 -58.40 9.77
N ARG A 594 -11.90 -57.89 8.97
CA ARG A 594 -11.27 -56.58 9.22
C ARG A 594 -12.27 -55.41 9.06
N GLN A 595 -13.22 -55.51 8.13
CA GLN A 595 -14.22 -54.48 7.86
C GLN A 595 -15.29 -54.36 8.96
N ALA A 596 -15.79 -55.47 9.48
CA ALA A 596 -16.71 -55.46 10.62
C ALA A 596 -16.03 -55.01 11.92
N GLY A 597 -14.73 -55.35 12.06
CA GLY A 597 -13.79 -54.77 13.02
C GLY A 597 -13.85 -53.23 13.07
N SER A 598 -13.69 -52.61 11.90
CA SER A 598 -13.74 -51.17 11.69
C SER A 598 -15.16 -50.59 11.83
N LEU A 599 -16.20 -51.28 11.35
CA LEU A 599 -17.60 -50.80 11.36
C LEU A 599 -18.19 -50.78 12.77
N ALA A 600 -17.95 -51.80 13.58
CA ALA A 600 -18.44 -51.82 14.95
C ALA A 600 -17.47 -51.12 15.93
N ALA A 601 -16.24 -50.82 15.50
CA ALA A 601 -15.44 -49.71 16.06
C ALA A 601 -15.98 -48.34 15.63
N THR A 602 -16.71 -48.20 14.52
CA THR A 602 -17.36 -46.92 14.15
C THR A 602 -18.56 -46.63 15.08
N ASP A 603 -19.19 -47.69 15.60
CA ASP A 603 -20.30 -47.59 16.57
C ASP A 603 -19.83 -47.46 18.04
N ARG A 604 -18.65 -47.97 18.39
CA ARG A 604 -18.07 -47.88 19.76
C ARG A 604 -16.94 -46.86 19.94
N SER A 605 -16.29 -46.44 18.87
CA SER A 605 -15.13 -45.55 18.89
C SER A 605 -15.14 -44.63 17.67
N ALA A 606 -15.83 -43.49 17.78
CA ALA A 606 -15.34 -42.15 17.39
C ALA A 606 -14.44 -41.98 16.14
N GLY A 607 -14.57 -42.80 15.09
CA GLY A 607 -13.75 -42.72 13.87
C GLY A 607 -14.42 -41.94 12.74
N GLY A 608 -15.75 -42.02 12.67
CA GLY A 608 -16.56 -41.18 11.79
C GLY A 608 -17.02 -39.96 12.57
N ARG A 609 -16.38 -38.81 12.33
CA ARG A 609 -16.90 -37.52 12.78
C ARG A 609 -17.82 -37.01 11.68
N TYR A 610 -19.08 -36.72 11.99
CA TYR A 610 -20.03 -36.10 11.05
C TYR A 610 -20.62 -34.83 11.66
N PRO A 611 -20.95 -33.81 10.87
CA PRO A 611 -21.78 -32.72 11.38
C PRO A 611 -23.15 -33.30 11.77
N LEU A 612 -23.77 -32.78 12.84
CA LEU A 612 -24.99 -33.31 13.45
C LEU A 612 -26.22 -32.99 12.58
N TRP A 613 -26.28 -33.50 11.35
CA TRP A 613 -27.41 -33.32 10.45
C TRP A 613 -28.04 -34.66 10.09
N LEU A 614 -29.35 -34.72 10.28
CA LEU A 614 -30.25 -35.78 9.86
C LEU A 614 -31.16 -35.19 8.79
N LEU A 615 -30.63 -34.96 7.59
CA LEU A 615 -31.42 -34.48 6.46
C LEU A 615 -31.06 -35.28 5.22
N GLY A 616 -31.93 -36.24 4.89
CA GLY A 616 -31.92 -36.88 3.58
C GLY A 616 -32.09 -35.82 2.50
N ASN A 617 -31.08 -35.72 1.63
CA ASN A 617 -31.12 -35.07 0.33
C ASN A 617 -31.87 -33.71 0.29
N CYS A 618 -31.28 -32.69 0.92
CA CYS A 618 -31.66 -31.30 0.64
C CYS A 618 -30.96 -30.89 -0.67
N GLN A 619 -31.63 -31.05 -1.81
CA GLN A 619 -31.21 -30.39 -3.05
C GLN A 619 -31.15 -28.88 -2.80
N ARG A 620 -30.04 -28.21 -3.17
CA ARG A 620 -29.82 -26.75 -3.18
C ARG A 620 -31.11 -25.94 -3.00
N ARG A 621 -31.41 -25.47 -1.80
CA ARG A 621 -32.54 -24.55 -1.59
C ARG A 621 -32.19 -23.52 -0.53
N ASP A 622 -32.04 -22.31 -1.05
CA ASP A 622 -31.67 -21.05 -0.42
C ASP A 622 -32.34 -20.85 0.97
N VAL A 623 -31.55 -20.37 1.94
CA VAL A 623 -32.01 -19.83 3.24
C VAL A 623 -32.80 -18.53 3.05
N TRP A 624 -32.86 -18.03 1.81
CA TRP A 624 -33.53 -16.80 1.41
C TRP A 624 -34.57 -17.05 0.31
N ARG A 625 -35.67 -16.28 0.30
CA ARG A 625 -36.61 -16.23 -0.83
C ARG A 625 -36.67 -14.81 -1.40
N ARG A 626 -36.51 -14.66 -2.73
CA ARG A 626 -36.95 -13.44 -3.44
C ARG A 626 -38.44 -13.24 -3.22
N LYS A 627 -38.84 -12.04 -2.75
CA LYS A 627 -40.25 -11.60 -2.80
C LYS A 627 -40.76 -11.70 -4.24
N PRO A 628 -41.96 -12.24 -4.50
CA PRO A 628 -42.56 -12.13 -5.83
C PRO A 628 -42.81 -10.65 -6.12
N THR A 629 -42.14 -10.11 -7.13
CA THR A 629 -42.43 -8.79 -7.68
C THR A 629 -43.90 -8.74 -8.08
N LYS A 630 -44.66 -7.80 -7.49
CA LYS A 630 -46.00 -7.46 -7.96
C LYS A 630 -45.88 -7.10 -9.45
N ARG A 631 -46.38 -7.98 -10.33
CA ARG A 631 -46.66 -7.61 -11.73
C ARG A 631 -47.67 -6.47 -11.67
N HIS A 632 -47.26 -5.27 -12.06
CA HIS A 632 -48.21 -4.26 -12.48
C HIS A 632 -48.99 -4.84 -13.66
N ARG A 633 -50.28 -5.10 -13.46
CA ARG A 633 -51.23 -5.29 -14.54
C ARG A 633 -51.36 -3.94 -15.25
N THR A 634 -50.97 -3.91 -16.52
CA THR A 634 -51.67 -3.10 -17.52
C THR A 634 -53.03 -3.73 -17.78
#